data_AF-A0AAN9I360-F1
#
_entry.id   AF-A0AAN9I360-F1
#
_cell.length_a   1.000
_cell.length_b   1.000
_cell.length_c   1.000
_cell.angle_alpha   90.00
_cell.angle_beta   90.00
_cell.angle_gamma   90.00
#
_symmetry.space_group_name_H-M   'P 1'
#
loop_
_entity.id
_entity.type
_entity.pdbx_description
1 polymer ?
#
loop_
_entity_poly.entity_id
_entity_poly.type
_entity_poly.pdbx_seq_one_letter_code
_entity_poly.pdbx_strand_id
1 'polypeptide(L)'
;MEGNDIYRASNSLRSRSSTVWRNNGVEVFSKSTREEDDEEALKWAALEKLPTYNRLRKGLLTTSHGPASEIFVTDIAFQERQKLLDRLIKVAEEDNGKFLLKLKQRLDRVGLDIPTIEVRYEHLKIEAEAFVGSRALPSFINSFSNVIEGFLNFLHIVPTKKKHVTILKDVSGIIKPRRMTLLLGPPGSGKTTLLLALSGKLDPSLEVNGKVTYNGHEMNEFVPQRTAAYISQHDVHIGEMTVRETLAFSARCQGVGSRYDMLTELSRREKAANIKPDPDLDVYMKAAATAGQESSISTDYVLKILGLDICADTMVGDEMLRGISGGQRKRVTTGEMLVGPANALFMDEISTGLDSSTTFQIVSSMRQYVHILNGTAVISLLQPAPETYDLFDDIILISEGYVVYHGPREYVLDFFESMGFKCPERKGVADFLQEVTSRKDQAQYWARRDQPYRFVTEVQFAEAFQSFHIGRKLGEELAVPFDKSKSHPAALTTEKYGINKNELLKANFSREYLLMKRNSFVYIFKLSQLIVMAFIAFTLFLRTEMHHRNVEDAGVYMGALFFTLVTVMFNGMAEISMTIAKLPVFYKQRDLLFYPSWAYAIPSWILKIPVAMVETAAWVFLTYYVIGFDPNVGRFFKQYLVLFFLSQMSSGLFRAIAALGVDLLESRGFFTHSYWYWIGFGALVGFMFLFNFLFGVALEFLDPFDKPQATISEEPEESTELTQEVELPRIVTTTAQEMNLGVDFTEIYQNSDLYRRNKQLIQELSQPAAGSKDLYFPTQFSQSFLVQCQACLWKQRWSYWRNPPYTAVRFFFTTFIALMFGTIFWDLGTKTKIMQDLLNAVGSMQTAVLFLGVQNSSSVQPVVAVERTVFYREKAAGMYSALPYAFAQILI
;
A
#
# COMPACT_ATOMS: atom_id res chain seq x y z
N MET A 1 -35.16 0.41 17.78
CA MET A 1 -35.54 1.54 18.64
C MET A 1 -34.83 2.78 18.11
N GLU A 2 -35.50 3.93 18.16
CA GLU A 2 -35.07 5.19 17.52
C GLU A 2 -34.23 6.07 18.45
N GLY A 3 -33.69 7.18 17.91
CA GLY A 3 -33.04 8.28 18.65
C GLY A 3 -31.51 8.31 18.47
N ASN A 4 -30.87 9.30 17.83
CA ASN A 4 -31.18 10.73 17.80
C ASN A 4 -30.57 11.43 16.58
N ASP A 5 -31.42 12.02 15.73
CA ASP A 5 -31.04 13.14 14.86
C ASP A 5 -31.39 14.46 15.55
N ILE A 6 -30.40 15.16 16.09
CA ILE A 6 -30.55 16.52 16.62
C ILE A 6 -29.37 17.36 16.14
N TYR A 7 -29.59 18.19 15.11
CA TYR A 7 -29.09 19.57 14.95
C TYR A 7 -29.25 20.06 13.49
N ARG A 8 -30.47 20.46 13.10
CA ARG A 8 -30.72 21.34 11.94
C ARG A 8 -31.97 22.19 12.18
N ALA A 9 -31.78 23.50 12.29
CA ALA A 9 -32.84 24.51 12.40
C ALA A 9 -32.47 25.73 11.55
N SER A 10 -33.46 26.47 11.04
CA SER A 10 -33.35 27.71 10.22
C SER A 10 -32.44 27.59 8.96
N ASN A 11 -32.92 27.72 7.71
CA ASN A 11 -34.07 28.46 7.21
C ASN A 11 -34.65 27.83 5.93
N SER A 12 -35.98 27.70 5.86
CA SER A 12 -36.71 27.55 4.60
C SER A 12 -38.04 28.30 4.69
N LEU A 13 -38.10 29.49 4.09
CA LEU A 13 -39.35 30.25 3.99
C LEU A 13 -40.28 29.62 2.95
N ARG A 14 -41.58 29.61 3.28
CA ARG A 14 -42.62 28.94 2.48
C ARG A 14 -42.84 29.64 1.15
N SER A 15 -43.01 28.85 0.09
CA SER A 15 -44.03 29.12 -0.93
C SER A 15 -45.12 28.05 -0.80
N ARG A 16 -46.39 28.42 -1.04
CA ARG A 16 -47.55 27.58 -0.70
C ARG A 16 -48.67 27.75 -1.73
N SER A 17 -48.94 26.71 -2.50
CA SER A 17 -50.20 26.50 -3.22
C SER A 17 -50.37 24.98 -3.36
N SER A 18 -51.24 24.28 -2.62
CA SER A 18 -52.70 24.29 -2.68
C SER A 18 -53.30 23.90 -4.03
N THR A 19 -53.54 22.61 -4.21
CA THR A 19 -54.93 22.15 -4.34
C THR A 19 -55.08 20.80 -3.63
N VAL A 20 -56.20 20.61 -2.94
CA VAL A 20 -56.68 19.30 -2.49
C VAL A 20 -57.76 18.88 -3.47
N TRP A 21 -57.87 17.60 -3.79
CA TRP A 21 -59.16 16.91 -3.93
C TRP A 21 -58.93 15.40 -3.74
N ARG A 22 -59.97 14.69 -3.28
CA ARG A 22 -59.97 13.23 -3.10
C ARG A 22 -60.56 12.58 -4.34
N ASN A 23 -60.06 11.39 -4.69
CA ASN A 23 -60.99 10.29 -4.95
C ASN A 23 -60.36 8.93 -4.60
N ASN A 24 -61.20 7.98 -4.19
CA ASN A 24 -60.80 6.57 -4.09
C ASN A 24 -61.20 5.87 -5.38
N GLY A 25 -60.28 5.15 -6.01
CA GLY A 25 -60.55 4.32 -7.18
C GLY A 25 -59.34 3.46 -7.50
N VAL A 26 -59.51 2.13 -7.44
CA VAL A 26 -58.48 1.19 -7.92
C VAL A 26 -58.84 0.85 -9.35
N GLU A 27 -58.27 1.60 -10.30
CA GLU A 27 -58.30 1.24 -11.72
C GLU A 27 -56.87 1.03 -12.22
N VAL A 28 -56.61 -0.19 -12.71
CA VAL A 28 -55.32 -0.58 -13.28
C VAL A 28 -55.27 -0.07 -14.72
N PHE A 29 -55.05 1.23 -14.88
CA PHE A 29 -54.78 1.80 -16.20
C PHE A 29 -53.32 1.55 -16.59
N SER A 30 -53.15 0.82 -17.68
CA SER A 30 -51.88 0.75 -18.41
C SER A 30 -51.56 2.14 -18.96
N LYS A 31 -50.65 2.87 -18.31
CA LYS A 31 -50.11 4.12 -18.87
C LYS A 31 -49.62 3.87 -20.28
N SER A 32 -49.99 4.73 -21.23
CA SER A 32 -49.45 4.63 -22.57
C SER A 32 -48.00 5.14 -22.58
N THR A 33 -47.12 4.51 -23.34
CA THR A 33 -45.70 4.91 -23.42
C THR A 33 -45.52 6.36 -23.88
N ARG A 34 -46.49 6.91 -24.63
CA ARG A 34 -46.51 8.31 -25.05
C ARG A 34 -46.73 9.30 -23.88
N GLU A 35 -47.55 8.94 -22.89
CA GLU A 35 -47.75 9.78 -21.70
C GLU A 35 -46.51 9.77 -20.78
N GLU A 36 -45.72 8.69 -20.80
CA GLU A 36 -44.45 8.62 -20.08
C GLU A 36 -43.36 9.45 -20.79
N ASP A 37 -43.25 9.37 -22.13
CA ASP A 37 -42.39 10.24 -22.93
C ASP A 37 -42.72 11.73 -22.73
N ASP A 38 -44.00 12.11 -22.74
CA ASP A 38 -44.44 13.50 -22.52
C ASP A 38 -44.16 13.99 -21.08
N GLU A 39 -44.34 13.14 -20.06
CA GLU A 39 -43.93 13.45 -18.68
C GLU A 39 -42.41 13.64 -18.56
N GLU A 40 -41.60 12.80 -19.22
CA GLU A 40 -40.15 12.94 -19.19
C GLU A 40 -39.65 14.14 -20.00
N ALA A 41 -40.31 14.51 -21.09
CA ALA A 41 -40.05 15.73 -21.82
C ALA A 41 -40.32 16.99 -20.97
N LEU A 42 -41.42 17.00 -20.21
CA LEU A 42 -41.75 18.08 -19.28
C LEU A 42 -40.73 18.20 -18.14
N LYS A 43 -40.31 17.08 -17.54
CA LYS A 43 -39.25 17.06 -16.51
C LYS A 43 -37.90 17.53 -17.07
N TRP A 44 -37.55 17.12 -18.29
CA TRP A 44 -36.33 17.59 -18.95
C TRP A 44 -36.36 19.11 -19.22
N ALA A 45 -37.47 19.63 -19.72
CA ALA A 45 -37.68 21.06 -19.92
C ALA A 45 -37.69 21.87 -18.61
N ALA A 46 -38.00 21.25 -17.47
CA ALA A 46 -37.83 21.85 -16.15
C ALA A 46 -36.35 21.92 -15.75
N LEU A 47 -35.59 20.83 -15.94
CA LEU A 47 -34.15 20.79 -15.68
C LEU A 47 -33.35 21.80 -16.52
N GLU A 48 -33.71 21.99 -17.79
CA GLU A 48 -33.04 22.96 -18.66
C GLU A 48 -33.28 24.44 -18.27
N LYS A 49 -34.37 24.73 -17.57
CA LYS A 49 -34.68 26.07 -17.03
C LYS A 49 -33.88 26.39 -15.76
N LEU A 50 -33.20 25.41 -15.15
CA LEU A 50 -32.39 25.62 -13.96
C LEU A 50 -31.09 26.41 -14.28
N PRO A 51 -30.58 27.20 -13.31
CA PRO A 51 -29.22 27.74 -13.38
C PRO A 51 -28.17 26.63 -13.55
N THR A 52 -27.08 26.90 -14.27
CA THR A 52 -26.06 25.93 -14.65
C THR A 52 -25.59 25.05 -13.48
N TYR A 53 -25.32 25.64 -12.31
CA TYR A 53 -24.91 24.93 -11.10
C TYR A 53 -25.94 23.87 -10.64
N ASN A 54 -27.23 24.21 -10.63
CA ASN A 54 -28.30 23.28 -10.25
C ASN A 54 -28.52 22.21 -11.34
N ARG A 55 -28.42 22.60 -12.62
CA ARG A 55 -28.58 21.70 -13.77
C ARG A 55 -27.48 20.63 -13.85
N LEU A 56 -26.26 20.94 -13.39
CA LEU A 56 -25.15 19.99 -13.28
C LEU A 56 -25.30 19.04 -12.08
N ARG A 57 -26.04 19.45 -11.03
CA ARG A 57 -26.26 18.68 -9.80
C ARG A 57 -27.59 17.92 -9.77
N LYS A 58 -28.38 17.98 -10.83
CA LYS A 58 -29.63 17.21 -11.00
C LYS A 58 -29.60 16.42 -12.31
N GLY A 59 -30.20 15.24 -12.30
CA GLY A 59 -30.48 14.43 -13.50
C GLY A 59 -31.82 13.71 -13.39
N LEU A 60 -32.23 13.06 -14.48
CA LEU A 60 -33.35 12.13 -14.49
C LEU A 60 -32.81 10.70 -14.35
N LEU A 61 -33.28 9.95 -13.35
CA LEU A 61 -32.97 8.53 -13.20
C LEU A 61 -34.25 7.71 -13.33
N THR A 62 -34.27 6.75 -14.24
CA THR A 62 -35.34 5.74 -14.32
C THR A 62 -35.24 4.80 -13.12
N THR A 63 -36.28 4.72 -12.31
CA THR A 63 -36.34 3.84 -11.14
C THR A 63 -36.96 2.48 -11.50
N SER A 64 -36.81 1.47 -10.64
CA SER A 64 -37.24 0.10 -10.97
C SER A 64 -38.74 -0.11 -11.14
N HIS A 65 -39.57 0.85 -10.70
CA HIS A 65 -41.05 0.74 -10.67
C HIS A 65 -41.76 2.08 -10.97
N GLY A 66 -41.23 2.92 -11.86
CA GLY A 66 -41.90 4.16 -12.26
C GLY A 66 -41.16 5.02 -13.29
N PRO A 67 -41.82 6.04 -13.87
CA PRO A 67 -41.23 6.96 -14.83
C PRO A 67 -40.08 7.77 -14.21
N ALA A 68 -39.15 8.28 -15.01
CA ALA A 68 -37.92 8.87 -14.46
C ALA A 68 -38.19 9.99 -13.46
N SER A 69 -37.44 9.97 -12.36
CA SER A 69 -37.51 10.92 -11.26
C SER A 69 -36.34 11.91 -11.34
N GLU A 70 -36.61 13.18 -10.98
CA GLU A 70 -35.54 14.15 -10.73
C GLU A 70 -34.80 13.77 -9.44
N ILE A 71 -33.51 13.46 -9.55
CA ILE A 71 -32.65 13.13 -8.40
C ILE A 71 -31.49 14.14 -8.32
N PHE A 72 -31.16 14.56 -7.10
CA PHE A 72 -29.92 15.29 -6.82
C PHE A 72 -28.74 14.31 -6.87
N VAL A 73 -27.78 14.60 -7.75
CA VAL A 73 -26.68 13.72 -8.10
C VAL A 73 -25.76 13.42 -6.90
N THR A 74 -25.70 14.33 -5.92
CA THR A 74 -25.00 14.14 -4.64
C THR A 74 -25.63 13.08 -3.75
N ASP A 75 -26.92 12.81 -3.92
CA ASP A 75 -27.77 12.13 -2.92
C ASP A 75 -28.19 10.71 -3.37
N ILE A 76 -27.72 10.26 -4.54
CA ILE A 76 -28.04 8.94 -5.13
C ILE A 76 -27.60 7.81 -4.20
N ALA A 77 -28.55 6.95 -3.83
CA ALA A 77 -28.30 5.84 -2.91
C ALA A 77 -27.36 4.78 -3.52
N PHE A 78 -26.64 4.04 -2.66
CA PHE A 78 -25.69 3.01 -3.11
C PHE A 78 -26.31 1.99 -4.08
N GLN A 79 -27.50 1.48 -3.74
CA GLN A 79 -28.25 0.53 -4.60
C GLN A 79 -28.67 1.14 -5.94
N GLU A 80 -28.94 2.45 -5.99
CA GLU A 80 -29.30 3.15 -7.23
C GLU A 80 -28.08 3.36 -8.12
N ARG A 81 -26.90 3.66 -7.53
CA ARG A 81 -25.64 3.74 -8.27
C ARG A 81 -25.20 2.39 -8.83
N GLN A 82 -25.36 1.30 -8.06
CA GLN A 82 -25.12 -0.05 -8.56
C GLN A 82 -26.03 -0.36 -9.75
N LYS A 83 -27.36 -0.18 -9.60
CA LYS A 83 -28.32 -0.38 -10.70
C LYS A 83 -28.01 0.46 -11.94
N LEU A 84 -27.60 1.72 -11.76
CA LEU A 84 -27.18 2.60 -12.86
C LEU A 84 -25.93 2.05 -13.57
N LEU A 85 -24.91 1.63 -12.83
CA LEU A 85 -23.71 1.00 -13.40
C LEU A 85 -24.03 -0.34 -14.07
N ASP A 86 -24.94 -1.15 -13.53
CA ASP A 86 -25.37 -2.42 -14.13
C ASP A 86 -26.21 -2.24 -15.41
N ARG A 87 -26.91 -1.11 -15.57
CA ARG A 87 -27.56 -0.71 -16.85
C ARG A 87 -26.56 -0.20 -17.89
N LEU A 88 -25.53 0.53 -17.46
CA LEU A 88 -24.50 1.10 -18.34
C LEU A 88 -23.47 0.07 -18.81
N ILE A 89 -23.09 -0.85 -17.91
CA ILE A 89 -22.06 -1.88 -18.08
C ILE A 89 -22.54 -3.13 -17.32
N LYS A 90 -23.15 -4.10 -18.01
CA LYS A 90 -23.57 -5.34 -17.34
C LYS A 90 -22.36 -6.25 -17.12
N VAL A 91 -21.63 -6.53 -18.19
CA VAL A 91 -20.37 -7.32 -18.19
C VAL A 91 -19.21 -6.39 -18.54
N ALA A 92 -18.21 -6.28 -17.67
CA ALA A 92 -17.12 -5.32 -17.85
C ALA A 92 -16.34 -5.54 -19.16
N GLU A 93 -16.06 -6.79 -19.51
CA GLU A 93 -15.22 -7.17 -20.67
C GLU A 93 -15.87 -6.78 -22.01
N GLU A 94 -17.19 -6.98 -22.16
CA GLU A 94 -17.92 -6.67 -23.38
C GLU A 94 -18.47 -5.24 -23.44
N ASP A 95 -19.02 -4.74 -22.32
CA ASP A 95 -19.80 -3.49 -22.34
C ASP A 95 -18.95 -2.25 -22.10
N ASN A 96 -17.78 -2.34 -21.46
CA ASN A 96 -16.94 -1.17 -21.19
C ASN A 96 -16.54 -0.42 -22.48
N GLY A 97 -16.19 -1.14 -23.55
CA GLY A 97 -15.92 -0.53 -24.85
C GLY A 97 -17.14 0.18 -25.45
N LYS A 98 -18.34 -0.42 -25.33
CA LYS A 98 -19.61 0.17 -25.80
C LYS A 98 -19.95 1.44 -24.99
N PHE A 99 -19.75 1.40 -23.68
CA PHE A 99 -19.97 2.50 -22.73
C PHE A 99 -19.01 3.68 -22.95
N LEU A 100 -17.71 3.41 -23.05
CA LEU A 100 -16.70 4.42 -23.38
C LEU A 100 -16.99 5.07 -24.75
N LEU A 101 -17.46 4.29 -25.72
CA LEU A 101 -17.84 4.81 -27.03
C LEU A 101 -19.11 5.68 -26.98
N LYS A 102 -20.11 5.35 -26.15
CA LYS A 102 -21.23 6.26 -25.85
C LYS A 102 -20.76 7.59 -25.24
N LEU A 103 -19.84 7.54 -24.26
CA LEU A 103 -19.25 8.74 -23.65
C LEU A 103 -18.55 9.61 -24.71
N LYS A 104 -17.71 9.01 -25.56
CA LYS A 104 -17.02 9.72 -26.64
C LYS A 104 -18.01 10.35 -27.63
N GLN A 105 -18.98 9.58 -28.11
CA GLN A 105 -20.01 10.08 -29.04
C GLN A 105 -20.82 11.26 -28.48
N ARG A 106 -21.04 11.34 -27.16
CA ARG A 106 -21.69 12.49 -26.52
C ARG A 106 -20.84 13.78 -26.61
N LEU A 107 -19.52 13.65 -26.44
CA LEU A 107 -18.55 14.74 -26.56
C LEU A 107 -18.38 15.18 -28.03
N ASP A 108 -18.24 14.19 -28.93
CA ASP A 108 -18.08 14.39 -30.37
C ASP A 108 -19.28 15.14 -30.98
N ARG A 109 -20.52 14.83 -30.54
CA ARG A 109 -21.77 15.50 -30.97
C ARG A 109 -21.80 17.01 -30.74
N VAL A 110 -21.00 17.53 -29.82
CA VAL A 110 -20.89 18.98 -29.52
C VAL A 110 -19.51 19.56 -29.84
N GLY A 111 -18.70 18.83 -30.62
CA GLY A 111 -17.36 19.25 -31.05
C GLY A 111 -16.43 19.60 -29.89
N LEU A 112 -16.48 18.81 -28.81
CA LEU A 112 -15.73 19.07 -27.58
C LEU A 112 -14.57 18.06 -27.46
N ASP A 113 -13.38 18.49 -27.91
CA ASP A 113 -12.19 17.65 -27.97
C ASP A 113 -11.72 17.15 -26.59
N ILE A 114 -11.31 15.88 -26.52
CA ILE A 114 -10.77 15.27 -25.31
C ILE A 114 -9.28 15.64 -25.17
N PRO A 115 -8.81 16.13 -24.00
CA PRO A 115 -7.42 16.58 -23.82
C PRO A 115 -6.40 15.45 -24.00
N THR A 116 -5.50 15.61 -24.96
CA THR A 116 -4.41 14.66 -25.28
C THR A 116 -3.07 15.07 -24.68
N ILE A 117 -2.19 14.09 -24.46
CA ILE A 117 -0.83 14.30 -23.96
C ILE A 117 0.15 13.50 -24.83
N GLU A 118 0.94 14.20 -25.66
CA GLU A 118 2.14 13.64 -26.28
C GLU A 118 3.33 13.84 -25.33
N VAL A 119 4.07 12.78 -25.03
CA VAL A 119 5.24 12.82 -24.13
C VAL A 119 6.50 12.61 -24.97
N ARG A 120 7.40 13.59 -24.94
CA ARG A 120 8.70 13.54 -25.63
C ARG A 120 9.83 13.49 -24.62
N TYR A 121 10.86 12.72 -24.92
CA TYR A 121 12.11 12.70 -24.17
C TYR A 121 13.28 12.76 -25.15
N GLU A 122 14.27 13.58 -24.82
CA GLU A 122 15.38 13.97 -25.71
C GLU A 122 16.68 13.94 -24.92
N HIS A 123 17.66 13.18 -25.42
CA HIS A 123 19.00 13.02 -24.84
C HIS A 123 19.02 12.68 -23.34
N LEU A 124 18.04 11.88 -22.90
CA LEU A 124 17.82 11.58 -21.48
C LEU A 124 18.93 10.63 -20.98
N LYS A 125 19.80 11.18 -20.12
CA LYS A 125 20.88 10.45 -19.47
C LYS A 125 20.73 10.59 -17.96
N ILE A 126 20.70 9.47 -17.25
CA ILE A 126 20.47 9.42 -15.79
C ILE A 126 21.63 8.70 -15.12
N GLU A 127 22.25 9.33 -14.13
CA GLU A 127 23.41 8.80 -13.42
C GLU A 127 23.17 8.72 -11.91
N ALA A 128 23.67 7.64 -11.30
CA ALA A 128 23.59 7.39 -9.86
C ALA A 128 24.99 7.29 -9.25
N GLU A 129 25.22 7.93 -8.10
CA GLU A 129 26.46 7.76 -7.35
C GLU A 129 26.45 6.45 -6.52
N ALA A 130 27.13 5.41 -7.00
CA ALA A 130 27.22 4.11 -6.32
C ALA A 130 28.53 3.92 -5.54
N PHE A 131 28.45 3.21 -4.41
CA PHE A 131 29.63 2.65 -3.73
C PHE A 131 30.05 1.33 -4.39
N VAL A 132 31.36 1.12 -4.58
CA VAL A 132 31.88 0.01 -5.40
C VAL A 132 32.47 -1.12 -4.56
N GLY A 133 32.29 -2.36 -5.03
CA GLY A 133 32.93 -3.55 -4.47
C GLY A 133 32.33 -3.98 -3.13
N SER A 134 33.17 -4.44 -2.21
CA SER A 134 32.73 -4.91 -0.89
C SER A 134 32.02 -3.85 -0.03
N ARG A 135 32.16 -2.55 -0.37
CA ARG A 135 31.41 -1.43 0.24
C ARG A 135 29.98 -1.27 -0.28
N ALA A 136 29.60 -1.89 -1.39
CA ALA A 136 28.22 -1.87 -1.90
C ALA A 136 27.25 -2.65 -1.00
N LEU A 137 27.76 -3.66 -0.29
CA LEU A 137 27.00 -4.40 0.71
C LEU A 137 26.91 -3.61 2.01
N PRO A 138 25.71 -3.35 2.57
CA PRO A 138 25.56 -2.74 3.88
C PRO A 138 26.04 -3.73 4.96
N SER A 139 27.29 -3.54 5.41
CA SER A 139 27.85 -4.21 6.59
C SER A 139 28.05 -3.18 7.71
N PHE A 140 28.18 -3.63 8.97
CA PHE A 140 28.43 -2.73 10.10
C PHE A 140 29.66 -1.84 9.88
N ILE A 141 30.78 -2.47 9.49
CA ILE A 141 32.05 -1.80 9.24
C ILE A 141 31.95 -0.85 8.04
N ASN A 142 31.27 -1.25 6.95
CA ASN A 142 31.06 -0.38 5.78
C ASN A 142 30.19 0.83 6.14
N SER A 143 29.09 0.62 6.85
CA SER A 143 28.12 1.68 7.18
C SER A 143 28.75 2.70 8.14
N PHE A 144 29.45 2.24 9.17
CA PHE A 144 30.18 3.10 10.09
C PHE A 144 31.34 3.83 9.39
N SER A 145 32.08 3.14 8.51
CA SER A 145 33.10 3.78 7.67
C SER A 145 32.51 4.84 6.73
N ASN A 146 31.34 4.59 6.14
CA ASN A 146 30.68 5.54 5.24
C ASN A 146 30.10 6.75 5.99
N VAL A 147 29.71 6.60 7.26
CA VAL A 147 29.32 7.72 8.15
C VAL A 147 30.54 8.56 8.53
N ILE A 148 31.65 7.93 8.93
CA ILE A 148 32.91 8.64 9.23
C ILE A 148 33.47 9.31 7.97
N GLU A 149 33.52 8.60 6.84
CA GLU A 149 33.97 9.15 5.55
C GLU A 149 33.03 10.28 5.10
N GLY A 150 31.72 10.17 5.26
CA GLY A 150 30.77 11.27 5.02
C GLY A 150 31.03 12.51 5.89
N PHE A 151 31.33 12.33 7.18
CA PHE A 151 31.68 13.42 8.09
C PHE A 151 33.05 14.05 7.78
N LEU A 152 34.05 13.23 7.42
CA LEU A 152 35.37 13.70 6.97
C LEU A 152 35.32 14.40 5.61
N ASN A 153 34.45 13.96 4.69
CA ASN A 153 34.21 14.62 3.40
C ASN A 153 33.51 15.96 3.61
N PHE A 154 32.53 16.05 4.53
CA PHE A 154 31.92 17.32 4.95
C PHE A 154 32.96 18.29 5.52
N LEU A 155 33.91 17.79 6.32
CA LEU A 155 35.08 18.55 6.80
C LEU A 155 36.19 18.73 5.75
N HIS A 156 36.00 18.27 4.50
CA HIS A 156 36.95 18.36 3.38
C HIS A 156 38.31 17.67 3.61
N ILE A 157 38.38 16.68 4.51
CA ILE A 157 39.61 15.96 4.90
C ILE A 157 39.92 14.78 3.96
N VAL A 158 38.90 14.21 3.30
CA VAL A 158 39.03 12.98 2.48
C VAL A 158 38.28 13.17 1.14
N PRO A 159 38.79 12.64 0.01
CA PRO A 159 38.08 12.63 -1.27
C PRO A 159 37.05 11.49 -1.36
N THR A 160 35.91 11.78 -1.98
CA THR A 160 34.78 10.85 -2.18
C THR A 160 35.13 9.64 -3.05
N LYS A 161 34.87 8.42 -2.55
CA LYS A 161 35.12 7.15 -3.26
C LYS A 161 33.91 6.55 -3.97
N LYS A 162 32.88 7.36 -4.26
CA LYS A 162 31.73 6.94 -5.08
C LYS A 162 32.16 6.84 -6.55
N LYS A 163 31.40 6.10 -7.37
CA LYS A 163 31.48 6.18 -8.84
C LYS A 163 30.10 6.49 -9.40
N HIS A 164 30.05 7.33 -10.41
CA HIS A 164 28.84 7.54 -11.21
C HIS A 164 28.58 6.26 -12.02
N VAL A 165 27.33 5.79 -11.99
CA VAL A 165 26.82 4.66 -12.76
C VAL A 165 25.69 5.19 -13.62
N THR A 166 25.94 5.30 -14.93
CA THR A 166 24.94 5.75 -15.91
C THR A 166 23.88 4.66 -16.11
N ILE A 167 22.67 4.89 -15.61
CA ILE A 167 21.53 3.96 -15.70
C ILE A 167 20.83 4.09 -17.06
N LEU A 168 20.55 5.31 -17.52
CA LEU A 168 20.04 5.58 -18.87
C LEU A 168 21.10 6.31 -19.69
N LYS A 169 21.34 5.86 -20.92
CA LYS A 169 22.47 6.26 -21.75
C LYS A 169 21.96 6.93 -23.03
N ASP A 170 21.69 8.24 -22.92
CA ASP A 170 21.29 9.12 -24.04
C ASP A 170 20.01 8.69 -24.78
N VAL A 171 18.95 8.35 -24.04
CA VAL A 171 17.72 7.81 -24.63
C VAL A 171 16.79 8.92 -25.13
N SER A 172 16.18 8.72 -26.31
CA SER A 172 15.24 9.68 -26.93
C SER A 172 14.01 8.98 -27.51
N GLY A 173 12.88 9.69 -27.62
CA GLY A 173 11.65 9.14 -28.19
C GLY A 173 10.39 9.97 -27.99
N ILE A 174 9.30 9.55 -28.65
CA ILE A 174 7.97 10.18 -28.61
C ILE A 174 6.92 9.11 -28.28
N ILE A 175 6.20 9.29 -27.18
CA ILE A 175 5.02 8.48 -26.82
C ILE A 175 3.79 9.28 -27.25
N LYS A 176 3.08 8.77 -28.27
CA LYS A 176 1.97 9.48 -28.91
C LYS A 176 0.63 9.20 -28.21
N PRO A 177 -0.29 10.18 -28.14
CA PRO A 177 -1.62 9.96 -27.58
C PRO A 177 -2.44 9.00 -28.43
N ARG A 178 -3.44 8.38 -27.80
CA ARG A 178 -4.32 7.34 -28.38
C ARG A 178 -3.56 6.06 -28.81
N ARG A 179 -2.34 5.84 -28.32
CA ARG A 179 -1.55 4.61 -28.50
C ARG A 179 -1.11 4.04 -27.15
N MET A 180 -1.07 2.72 -27.06
CA MET A 180 -0.63 1.97 -25.88
C MET A 180 0.73 1.34 -26.17
N THR A 181 1.75 1.77 -25.43
CA THR A 181 3.15 1.39 -25.62
C THR A 181 3.58 0.34 -24.60
N LEU A 182 4.18 -0.75 -25.07
CA LEU A 182 4.77 -1.80 -24.25
C LEU A 182 6.25 -1.47 -23.96
N LEU A 183 6.64 -1.43 -22.68
CA LEU A 183 8.04 -1.29 -22.27
C LEU A 183 8.62 -2.67 -21.91
N LEU A 184 9.40 -3.24 -22.83
CA LEU A 184 10.10 -4.51 -22.66
C LEU A 184 11.58 -4.28 -22.34
N GLY A 185 12.18 -5.22 -21.60
CA GLY A 185 13.60 -5.19 -21.29
C GLY A 185 13.96 -6.08 -20.08
N PRO A 186 15.17 -6.67 -20.06
CA PRO A 186 15.62 -7.51 -18.95
C PRO A 186 15.54 -6.81 -17.57
N PRO A 187 15.49 -7.57 -16.46
CA PRO A 187 15.67 -7.02 -15.12
C PRO A 187 16.94 -6.16 -15.03
N GLY A 188 16.84 -4.96 -14.44
CA GLY A 188 17.96 -4.02 -14.32
C GLY A 188 18.26 -3.13 -15.53
N SER A 189 17.62 -3.34 -16.70
CA SER A 189 17.87 -2.58 -17.95
C SER A 189 17.51 -1.09 -17.92
N GLY A 190 16.86 -0.59 -16.86
CA GLY A 190 16.46 0.81 -16.70
C GLY A 190 14.96 1.09 -16.83
N LYS A 191 14.10 0.07 -17.03
CA LYS A 191 12.63 0.22 -17.23
C LYS A 191 11.97 1.16 -16.21
N THR A 192 12.08 0.83 -14.92
CA THR A 192 11.52 1.62 -13.80
C THR A 192 12.07 3.05 -13.78
N THR A 193 13.37 3.22 -13.99
CA THR A 193 14.04 4.53 -14.01
C THR A 193 13.50 5.42 -15.14
N LEU A 194 13.22 4.85 -16.32
CA LEU A 194 12.59 5.54 -17.43
C LEU A 194 11.14 5.95 -17.09
N LEU A 195 10.32 5.04 -16.52
CA LEU A 195 8.95 5.38 -16.12
C LEU A 195 8.89 6.44 -15.00
N LEU A 196 9.83 6.42 -14.05
CA LEU A 196 9.95 7.43 -13.00
C LEU A 196 10.39 8.79 -13.58
N ALA A 197 11.33 8.81 -14.52
CA ALA A 197 11.71 10.05 -15.21
C ALA A 197 10.55 10.63 -16.03
N LEU A 198 9.86 9.79 -16.83
CA LEU A 198 8.73 10.20 -17.66
C LEU A 198 7.52 10.67 -16.86
N SER A 199 7.34 10.22 -15.61
CA SER A 199 6.27 10.66 -14.69
C SER A 199 6.69 11.74 -13.69
N GLY A 200 7.93 12.24 -13.77
CA GLY A 200 8.47 13.26 -12.86
C GLY A 200 8.62 12.79 -11.41
N LYS A 201 8.85 11.50 -11.18
CA LYS A 201 8.99 10.83 -9.87
C LYS A 201 10.37 10.20 -9.66
N LEU A 202 11.35 10.63 -10.45
CA LEU A 202 12.75 10.24 -10.26
C LEU A 202 13.30 10.83 -8.95
N ASP A 203 14.19 10.09 -8.29
CA ASP A 203 14.82 10.50 -7.03
C ASP A 203 15.72 11.75 -7.24
N PRO A 204 15.59 12.82 -6.42
CA PRO A 204 16.40 14.04 -6.54
C PRO A 204 17.92 13.87 -6.35
N SER A 205 18.40 12.73 -5.85
CA SER A 205 19.82 12.41 -5.75
C SER A 205 20.45 11.89 -7.06
N LEU A 206 19.64 11.65 -8.10
CA LEU A 206 20.10 11.20 -9.41
C LEU A 206 20.40 12.39 -10.31
N GLU A 207 21.55 12.36 -10.98
CA GLU A 207 21.93 13.39 -11.94
C GLU A 207 21.19 13.15 -13.26
N VAL A 208 20.37 14.12 -13.68
CA VAL A 208 19.58 14.06 -14.91
C VAL A 208 20.11 15.06 -15.93
N ASN A 209 20.49 14.54 -17.10
CA ASN A 209 20.79 15.32 -18.29
C ASN A 209 19.77 14.99 -19.39
N GLY A 210 19.60 15.89 -20.35
CA GLY A 210 18.54 15.81 -21.36
C GLY A 210 17.25 16.52 -20.95
N LYS A 211 16.16 16.28 -21.67
CA LYS A 211 14.85 16.89 -21.44
C LYS A 211 13.72 15.87 -21.53
N VAL A 212 12.63 16.15 -20.82
CA VAL A 212 11.32 15.52 -21.00
C VAL A 212 10.27 16.62 -21.08
N THR A 213 9.38 16.56 -22.08
CA THR A 213 8.30 17.53 -22.28
C THR A 213 6.95 16.86 -22.53
N TYR A 214 5.87 17.50 -22.07
CA TYR A 214 4.48 17.08 -22.34
C TYR A 214 3.83 18.16 -23.20
N ASN A 215 3.35 17.82 -24.40
CA ASN A 215 2.87 18.80 -25.40
C ASN A 215 3.84 19.98 -25.60
N GLY A 216 5.15 19.73 -25.54
CA GLY A 216 6.20 20.74 -25.65
C GLY A 216 6.45 21.60 -24.40
N HIS A 217 5.72 21.39 -23.30
CA HIS A 217 5.97 22.05 -22.01
C HIS A 217 6.99 21.26 -21.19
N GLU A 218 7.97 21.96 -20.60
CA GLU A 218 8.95 21.33 -19.69
C GLU A 218 8.31 20.94 -18.34
N MET A 219 8.89 19.95 -17.66
CA MET A 219 8.42 19.39 -16.37
C MET A 219 8.34 20.39 -15.20
N ASN A 220 8.81 21.63 -15.41
CA ASN A 220 8.76 22.76 -14.47
C ASN A 220 7.58 23.72 -14.75
N GLU A 221 6.92 23.65 -15.91
CA GLU A 221 5.77 24.50 -16.30
C GLU A 221 4.44 24.02 -15.69
N PHE A 222 4.38 22.77 -15.22
CA PHE A 222 3.19 22.09 -14.70
C PHE A 222 3.54 21.16 -13.53
N VAL A 223 2.59 20.37 -13.03
CA VAL A 223 2.80 19.37 -11.97
C VAL A 223 2.74 17.96 -12.59
N PRO A 224 3.88 17.31 -12.86
CA PRO A 224 3.92 16.01 -13.54
C PRO A 224 3.20 14.92 -12.77
N GLN A 225 3.37 14.88 -11.43
CA GLN A 225 2.84 13.83 -10.57
C GLN A 225 1.31 13.86 -10.42
N ARG A 226 0.67 14.97 -10.86
CA ARG A 226 -0.79 15.17 -10.93
C ARG A 226 -1.34 14.97 -12.34
N THR A 227 -0.56 15.30 -13.36
CA THR A 227 -0.90 15.14 -14.78
C THR A 227 -0.76 13.67 -15.23
N ALA A 228 0.23 12.97 -14.65
CA ALA A 228 0.56 11.58 -14.94
C ALA A 228 0.41 10.67 -13.71
N ALA A 229 -0.36 9.59 -13.88
CA ALA A 229 -0.40 8.50 -12.93
C ALA A 229 0.84 7.61 -13.10
N TYR A 230 1.54 7.33 -12.00
CA TYR A 230 2.54 6.26 -11.95
C TYR A 230 2.02 5.17 -11.02
N ILE A 231 1.92 3.94 -11.53
CA ILE A 231 1.49 2.75 -10.81
C ILE A 231 2.75 1.93 -10.53
N SER A 232 3.10 1.81 -9.26
CA SER A 232 4.36 1.21 -8.81
C SER A 232 4.36 -0.33 -8.91
N GLN A 233 5.57 -0.89 -8.95
CA GLN A 233 5.78 -2.31 -8.69
C GLN A 233 5.26 -2.72 -7.29
N HIS A 234 5.34 -1.84 -6.27
CA HIS A 234 5.07 -2.17 -4.87
C HIS A 234 3.64 -1.87 -4.39
N ASP A 235 2.99 -2.87 -3.80
CA ASP A 235 1.58 -2.84 -3.36
C ASP A 235 1.38 -2.35 -1.91
N VAL A 236 1.88 -1.16 -1.58
CA VAL A 236 1.84 -0.61 -0.22
C VAL A 236 0.48 0.06 0.08
N HIS A 237 -0.31 -0.52 0.99
CA HIS A 237 -1.69 -0.09 1.33
C HIS A 237 -1.95 -0.14 2.84
N ILE A 238 -3.06 0.46 3.30
CA ILE A 238 -3.52 0.35 4.71
C ILE A 238 -4.35 -0.92 4.87
N GLY A 239 -3.84 -1.91 5.60
CA GLY A 239 -4.51 -3.21 5.75
C GLY A 239 -5.86 -3.15 6.45
N GLU A 240 -6.08 -2.15 7.32
CA GLU A 240 -7.33 -1.93 8.06
C GLU A 240 -8.39 -1.14 7.25
N MET A 241 -8.16 -0.88 5.96
CA MET A 241 -9.16 -0.34 5.04
C MET A 241 -9.70 -1.43 4.11
N THR A 242 -10.94 -1.27 3.63
CA THR A 242 -11.48 -2.09 2.54
C THR A 242 -11.01 -1.58 1.17
N VAL A 243 -11.18 -2.39 0.13
CA VAL A 243 -10.83 -2.01 -1.24
C VAL A 243 -11.61 -0.76 -1.69
N ARG A 244 -12.93 -0.72 -1.45
CA ARG A 244 -13.81 0.41 -1.79
C ARG A 244 -13.43 1.67 -1.03
N GLU A 245 -13.15 1.58 0.28
CA GLU A 245 -12.72 2.73 1.08
C GLU A 245 -11.36 3.28 0.62
N THR A 246 -10.45 2.41 0.19
CA THR A 246 -9.12 2.79 -0.31
C THR A 246 -9.24 3.57 -1.61
N LEU A 247 -9.97 3.04 -2.60
CA LEU A 247 -10.24 3.75 -3.86
C LEU A 247 -11.09 5.02 -3.65
N ALA A 248 -12.06 5.02 -2.74
CA ALA A 248 -12.88 6.19 -2.42
C ALA A 248 -12.11 7.27 -1.62
N PHE A 249 -11.08 6.90 -0.85
CA PHE A 249 -10.17 7.87 -0.23
C PHE A 249 -9.25 8.50 -1.28
N SER A 250 -8.68 7.70 -2.20
CA SER A 250 -7.89 8.20 -3.33
C SER A 250 -8.72 9.14 -4.22
N ALA A 251 -9.94 8.74 -4.61
CA ALA A 251 -10.86 9.55 -5.40
C ALA A 251 -11.09 10.95 -4.80
N ARG A 252 -11.35 11.00 -3.49
CA ARG A 252 -11.56 12.26 -2.76
C ARG A 252 -10.30 13.13 -2.73
N CYS A 253 -9.11 12.55 -2.55
CA CYS A 253 -7.85 13.31 -2.50
C CYS A 253 -7.38 13.78 -3.89
N GLN A 254 -7.56 12.95 -4.93
CA GLN A 254 -7.16 13.29 -6.30
C GLN A 254 -8.11 14.26 -7.01
N GLY A 255 -9.36 14.35 -6.56
CA GLY A 255 -10.37 15.24 -7.10
C GLY A 255 -10.88 14.87 -8.49
N VAL A 256 -11.82 15.67 -9.01
CA VAL A 256 -12.42 15.47 -10.33
C VAL A 256 -11.57 16.06 -11.47
N GLY A 257 -10.59 16.92 -11.15
CA GLY A 257 -9.81 17.66 -12.15
C GLY A 257 -10.71 18.46 -13.10
N SER A 258 -10.30 18.56 -14.36
CA SER A 258 -11.03 19.28 -15.40
C SER A 258 -12.37 18.65 -15.82
N ARG A 259 -12.75 17.48 -15.27
CA ARG A 259 -14.03 16.80 -15.60
C ARG A 259 -15.25 17.70 -15.34
N TYR A 260 -15.20 18.58 -14.34
CA TYR A 260 -16.29 19.51 -14.03
C TYR A 260 -16.43 20.64 -15.08
N ASP A 261 -15.32 21.22 -15.52
CA ASP A 261 -15.34 22.30 -16.51
C ASP A 261 -15.73 21.77 -17.91
N MET A 262 -15.19 20.60 -18.27
CA MET A 262 -15.55 19.85 -19.48
C MET A 262 -17.05 19.54 -19.52
N LEU A 263 -17.63 19.07 -18.40
CA LEU A 263 -19.08 18.83 -18.29
C LEU A 263 -19.89 20.13 -18.33
N THR A 264 -19.38 21.22 -17.75
CA THR A 264 -20.03 22.53 -17.75
C THR A 264 -20.16 23.08 -19.18
N GLU A 265 -19.08 23.02 -19.97
CA GLU A 265 -19.07 23.46 -21.36
C GLU A 265 -19.82 22.49 -22.29
N LEU A 266 -19.71 21.16 -22.08
CA LEU A 266 -20.56 20.18 -22.76
C LEU A 266 -22.05 20.52 -22.56
N SER A 267 -22.50 20.65 -21.31
CA SER A 267 -23.90 20.93 -20.99
C SER A 267 -24.34 22.31 -21.49
N ARG A 268 -23.43 23.26 -21.69
CA ARG A 268 -23.70 24.55 -22.36
C ARG A 268 -23.95 24.35 -23.86
N ARG A 269 -23.09 23.59 -24.54
CA ARG A 269 -23.19 23.33 -25.99
C ARG A 269 -24.38 22.44 -26.34
N GLU A 270 -24.67 21.41 -25.54
CA GLU A 270 -25.87 20.58 -25.70
C GLU A 270 -27.15 21.43 -25.71
N LYS A 271 -27.25 22.41 -24.81
CA LYS A 271 -28.37 23.35 -24.76
C LYS A 271 -28.40 24.32 -25.94
N ALA A 272 -27.24 24.76 -26.44
CA ALA A 272 -27.17 25.61 -27.64
C ALA A 272 -27.55 24.87 -28.92
N ALA A 273 -27.26 23.56 -29.00
CA ALA A 273 -27.60 22.68 -30.11
C ALA A 273 -28.96 21.97 -29.95
N ASN A 274 -29.68 22.19 -28.84
CA ASN A 274 -30.95 21.53 -28.48
C ASN A 274 -30.87 19.99 -28.49
N ILE A 275 -29.78 19.42 -27.97
CA ILE A 275 -29.52 17.97 -27.92
C ILE A 275 -29.90 17.41 -26.54
N LYS A 276 -30.91 16.53 -26.49
CA LYS A 276 -31.21 15.71 -25.30
C LYS A 276 -30.17 14.57 -25.16
N PRO A 277 -29.43 14.46 -24.03
CA PRO A 277 -28.53 13.35 -23.77
C PRO A 277 -29.27 12.07 -23.31
N ASP A 278 -28.56 10.95 -23.32
CA ASP A 278 -28.96 9.69 -22.67
C ASP A 278 -29.05 9.93 -21.13
N PRO A 279 -30.19 9.68 -20.45
CA PRO A 279 -30.36 10.03 -19.04
C PRO A 279 -29.39 9.33 -18.08
N ASP A 280 -29.12 8.04 -18.29
CA ASP A 280 -28.20 7.28 -17.45
C ASP A 280 -26.75 7.75 -17.66
N LEU A 281 -26.37 8.03 -18.91
CA LEU A 281 -25.08 8.62 -19.25
C LEU A 281 -24.91 10.03 -18.65
N ASP A 282 -26.01 10.80 -18.57
CA ASP A 282 -26.01 12.13 -17.98
C ASP A 282 -25.90 12.11 -16.46
N VAL A 283 -26.64 11.24 -15.77
CA VAL A 283 -26.47 11.03 -14.32
C VAL A 283 -25.06 10.52 -14.00
N TYR A 284 -24.51 9.58 -14.79
CA TYR A 284 -23.15 9.09 -14.60
C TYR A 284 -22.11 10.21 -14.75
N MET A 285 -22.13 10.98 -15.85
CA MET A 285 -21.14 12.04 -16.08
C MET A 285 -21.23 13.14 -15.01
N LYS A 286 -22.45 13.50 -14.58
CA LYS A 286 -22.66 14.45 -13.48
C LYS A 286 -22.13 13.92 -12.15
N ALA A 287 -22.34 12.64 -11.84
CA ALA A 287 -21.82 12.02 -10.62
C ALA A 287 -20.28 11.94 -10.63
N ALA A 288 -19.68 11.52 -11.75
CA ALA A 288 -18.23 11.43 -11.91
C ALA A 288 -17.50 12.80 -11.87
N ALA A 289 -18.22 13.89 -12.16
CA ALA A 289 -17.71 15.26 -12.13
C ALA A 289 -18.10 16.07 -10.87
N THR A 290 -18.95 15.55 -9.99
CA THR A 290 -19.40 16.29 -8.79
C THR A 290 -18.40 16.14 -7.64
N ALA A 291 -17.63 17.20 -7.39
CA ALA A 291 -16.68 17.25 -6.28
C ALA A 291 -17.38 17.13 -4.89
N GLY A 292 -16.72 16.44 -3.97
CA GLY A 292 -17.09 16.36 -2.55
C GLY A 292 -18.01 15.19 -2.14
N GLN A 293 -18.46 14.35 -3.07
CA GLN A 293 -19.28 13.17 -2.75
C GLN A 293 -18.46 12.10 -1.99
N GLU A 294 -19.03 11.49 -0.94
CA GLU A 294 -18.27 10.61 -0.03
C GLU A 294 -18.02 9.20 -0.60
N SER A 295 -18.79 8.80 -1.62
CA SER A 295 -18.54 7.61 -2.44
C SER A 295 -18.81 7.96 -3.91
N SER A 296 -17.76 7.94 -4.74
CA SER A 296 -17.85 8.37 -6.13
C SER A 296 -18.32 7.24 -7.04
N ILE A 297 -19.18 7.52 -8.02
CA ILE A 297 -19.56 6.52 -9.04
C ILE A 297 -18.34 6.03 -9.84
N SER A 298 -17.31 6.87 -9.95
CA SER A 298 -16.01 6.57 -10.54
C SER A 298 -15.26 5.45 -9.79
N THR A 299 -15.38 5.39 -8.47
CA THR A 299 -14.87 4.29 -7.64
C THR A 299 -15.60 2.99 -7.96
N ASP A 300 -16.94 3.05 -7.95
CA ASP A 300 -17.79 1.88 -8.20
C ASP A 300 -17.61 1.36 -9.66
N TYR A 301 -17.35 2.23 -10.64
CA TYR A 301 -16.96 1.89 -12.02
C TYR A 301 -15.59 1.19 -12.09
N VAL A 302 -14.53 1.78 -11.52
CA VAL A 302 -13.17 1.20 -11.55
C VAL A 302 -13.09 -0.14 -10.82
N LEU A 303 -13.85 -0.32 -9.73
CA LEU A 303 -14.01 -1.62 -9.08
C LEU A 303 -14.55 -2.69 -10.05
N LYS A 304 -15.56 -2.34 -10.87
CA LYS A 304 -16.17 -3.27 -11.82
C LYS A 304 -15.25 -3.58 -13.02
N ILE A 305 -14.54 -2.59 -13.58
CA ILE A 305 -13.56 -2.82 -14.66
C ILE A 305 -12.46 -3.79 -14.22
N LEU A 306 -11.97 -3.63 -12.99
CA LEU A 306 -10.85 -4.42 -12.47
C LEU A 306 -11.27 -5.76 -11.85
N GLY A 307 -12.55 -6.15 -11.89
CA GLY A 307 -13.04 -7.37 -11.24
C GLY A 307 -12.75 -7.40 -9.73
N LEU A 308 -12.87 -6.25 -9.08
CA LEU A 308 -12.69 -6.02 -7.64
C LEU A 308 -14.03 -5.80 -6.92
N ASP A 309 -15.15 -5.92 -7.63
CA ASP A 309 -16.51 -5.84 -7.11
C ASP A 309 -16.79 -6.93 -6.05
N ILE A 310 -16.39 -8.17 -6.31
CA ILE A 310 -16.55 -9.32 -5.40
C ILE A 310 -15.83 -9.09 -4.06
N CYS A 311 -14.71 -8.38 -4.06
CA CYS A 311 -13.91 -8.08 -2.85
C CYS A 311 -13.94 -6.60 -2.44
N ALA A 312 -14.88 -5.81 -2.97
CA ALA A 312 -14.91 -4.36 -2.79
C ALA A 312 -14.99 -3.95 -1.31
N ASP A 313 -15.84 -4.62 -0.54
CA ASP A 313 -16.02 -4.36 0.89
C ASP A 313 -15.21 -5.31 1.79
N THR A 314 -14.28 -6.08 1.19
CA THR A 314 -13.30 -6.90 1.90
C THR A 314 -12.11 -6.06 2.33
N MET A 315 -11.56 -6.37 3.51
CA MET A 315 -10.35 -5.75 4.06
C MET A 315 -9.14 -6.04 3.16
N VAL A 316 -8.31 -5.03 2.89
CA VAL A 316 -7.09 -5.21 2.08
C VAL A 316 -6.09 -6.14 2.79
N GLY A 317 -5.96 -6.01 4.10
CA GLY A 317 -5.05 -6.82 4.91
C GLY A 317 -3.57 -6.44 4.77
N ASP A 318 -2.73 -7.10 5.55
CA ASP A 318 -1.27 -6.96 5.55
C ASP A 318 -0.61 -8.35 5.72
N GLU A 319 0.64 -8.41 6.20
CA GLU A 319 1.37 -9.68 6.42
C GLU A 319 0.80 -10.51 7.59
N MET A 320 -0.04 -9.93 8.45
CA MET A 320 -0.64 -10.56 9.64
C MET A 320 -2.18 -10.62 9.57
N LEU A 321 -2.80 -9.58 9.02
CA LEU A 321 -4.23 -9.49 8.81
C LEU A 321 -4.58 -10.09 7.44
N ARG A 322 -5.09 -11.31 7.42
CA ARG A 322 -5.59 -11.96 6.21
C ARG A 322 -6.65 -11.07 5.53
N GLY A 323 -6.34 -10.61 4.31
CA GLY A 323 -7.22 -9.83 3.47
C GLY A 323 -7.35 -10.41 2.07
N ILE A 324 -7.25 -9.55 1.05
CA ILE A 324 -7.34 -9.92 -0.37
C ILE A 324 -6.09 -10.66 -0.88
N SER A 325 -6.21 -11.37 -2.01
CA SER A 325 -5.07 -12.07 -2.62
C SER A 325 -4.03 -11.10 -3.21
N GLY A 326 -2.79 -11.57 -3.43
CA GLY A 326 -1.73 -10.75 -4.03
C GLY A 326 -2.14 -10.10 -5.36
N GLY A 327 -2.72 -10.88 -6.27
CA GLY A 327 -3.23 -10.37 -7.54
C GLY A 327 -4.46 -9.46 -7.43
N GLN A 328 -5.29 -9.62 -6.40
CA GLN A 328 -6.33 -8.61 -6.08
C GLN A 328 -5.66 -7.32 -5.59
N ARG A 329 -4.67 -7.39 -4.70
CA ARG A 329 -3.95 -6.24 -4.16
C ARG A 329 -3.19 -5.45 -5.23
N LYS A 330 -2.57 -6.13 -6.20
CA LYS A 330 -1.95 -5.49 -7.38
C LYS A 330 -2.97 -4.71 -8.21
N ARG A 331 -4.18 -5.26 -8.39
CA ARG A 331 -5.32 -4.55 -8.99
C ARG A 331 -5.80 -3.37 -8.13
N VAL A 332 -5.75 -3.44 -6.80
CA VAL A 332 -6.03 -2.28 -5.92
C VAL A 332 -5.02 -1.16 -6.14
N THR A 333 -3.72 -1.46 -6.28
CA THR A 333 -2.68 -0.46 -6.60
C THR A 333 -2.95 0.24 -7.93
N THR A 334 -3.36 -0.51 -8.96
CA THR A 334 -3.79 0.04 -10.25
C THR A 334 -5.06 0.88 -10.12
N GLY A 335 -6.08 0.39 -9.40
CA GLY A 335 -7.34 1.10 -9.18
C GLY A 335 -7.22 2.38 -8.35
N GLU A 336 -6.34 2.40 -7.33
CA GLU A 336 -6.06 3.59 -6.51
C GLU A 336 -5.63 4.77 -7.38
N MET A 337 -4.89 4.53 -8.46
CA MET A 337 -4.47 5.57 -9.40
C MET A 337 -5.53 5.89 -10.47
N LEU A 338 -6.19 4.87 -11.05
CA LEU A 338 -7.11 5.04 -12.18
C LEU A 338 -8.39 5.83 -11.88
N VAL A 339 -8.85 5.92 -10.63
CA VAL A 339 -10.04 6.73 -10.29
C VAL A 339 -9.76 8.24 -10.48
N GLY A 340 -8.49 8.65 -10.43
CA GLY A 340 -8.06 10.05 -10.61
C GLY A 340 -8.31 10.62 -12.02
N PRO A 341 -8.02 11.91 -12.23
CA PRO A 341 -8.22 12.60 -13.51
C PRO A 341 -7.02 12.54 -14.47
N ALA A 342 -6.08 11.62 -14.27
CA ALA A 342 -4.84 11.56 -15.06
C ALA A 342 -5.06 10.93 -16.45
N ASN A 343 -4.53 11.59 -17.50
CA ASN A 343 -4.65 11.13 -18.89
C ASN A 343 -3.39 10.43 -19.42
N ALA A 344 -2.24 10.61 -18.74
CA ALA A 344 -1.02 9.87 -18.98
C ALA A 344 -0.83 8.79 -17.90
N LEU A 345 -0.64 7.54 -18.32
CA LEU A 345 -0.55 6.36 -17.45
C LEU A 345 0.83 5.69 -17.62
N PHE A 346 1.60 5.61 -16.54
CA PHE A 346 2.88 4.89 -16.48
C PHE A 346 2.74 3.72 -15.51
N MET A 347 2.80 2.50 -16.03
CA MET A 347 2.46 1.29 -15.29
C MET A 347 3.67 0.38 -15.19
N ASP A 348 4.19 0.16 -13.97
CA ASP A 348 5.41 -0.61 -13.76
C ASP A 348 5.15 -2.05 -13.29
N GLU A 349 5.60 -3.00 -14.12
CA GLU A 349 5.50 -4.46 -13.94
C GLU A 349 4.13 -4.92 -13.38
N ILE A 350 3.03 -4.48 -14.03
CA ILE A 350 1.68 -4.67 -13.49
C ILE A 350 1.18 -6.12 -13.50
N SER A 351 1.80 -7.01 -14.29
CA SER A 351 1.47 -8.44 -14.33
C SER A 351 2.11 -9.27 -13.22
N THR A 352 2.97 -8.68 -12.38
CA THR A 352 3.64 -9.41 -11.29
C THR A 352 2.62 -9.85 -10.24
N GLY A 353 2.49 -11.17 -10.03
CA GLY A 353 1.48 -11.76 -9.14
C GLY A 353 0.06 -11.85 -9.72
N LEU A 354 -0.10 -11.66 -11.03
CA LEU A 354 -1.34 -11.95 -11.77
C LEU A 354 -1.18 -13.20 -12.63
N ASP A 355 -2.29 -13.88 -12.89
CA ASP A 355 -2.39 -14.87 -13.96
C ASP A 355 -2.50 -14.20 -15.34
N SER A 356 -2.30 -14.97 -16.41
CA SER A 356 -2.33 -14.46 -17.78
C SER A 356 -3.71 -13.97 -18.24
N SER A 357 -4.81 -14.55 -17.74
CA SER A 357 -6.16 -14.15 -18.12
C SER A 357 -6.58 -12.82 -17.50
N THR A 358 -6.36 -12.64 -16.18
CA THR A 358 -6.54 -11.36 -15.50
C THR A 358 -5.62 -10.28 -16.09
N THR A 359 -4.38 -10.63 -16.45
CA THR A 359 -3.45 -9.70 -17.11
C THR A 359 -3.99 -9.22 -18.45
N PHE A 360 -4.46 -10.15 -19.31
CA PHE A 360 -5.09 -9.82 -20.59
C PHE A 360 -6.32 -8.93 -20.43
N GLN A 361 -7.22 -9.24 -19.48
CA GLN A 361 -8.42 -8.45 -19.20
C GLN A 361 -8.10 -7.00 -18.78
N ILE A 362 -7.11 -6.81 -17.91
CA ILE A 362 -6.66 -5.47 -17.49
C ILE A 362 -6.08 -4.71 -18.68
N VAL A 363 -5.14 -5.31 -19.43
CA VAL A 363 -4.48 -4.65 -20.58
C VAL A 363 -5.49 -4.34 -21.70
N SER A 364 -6.47 -5.22 -21.94
CA SER A 364 -7.59 -4.97 -22.85
C SER A 364 -8.44 -3.78 -22.40
N SER A 365 -8.74 -3.69 -21.11
CA SER A 365 -9.46 -2.54 -20.52
C SER A 365 -8.67 -1.23 -20.66
N MET A 366 -7.35 -1.25 -20.47
CA MET A 366 -6.49 -0.08 -20.71
C MET A 366 -6.46 0.30 -22.19
N ARG A 367 -6.37 -0.67 -23.11
CA ARG A 367 -6.45 -0.43 -24.55
C ARG A 367 -7.76 0.29 -24.92
N GLN A 368 -8.90 -0.19 -24.41
CA GLN A 368 -10.20 0.45 -24.62
C GLN A 368 -10.21 1.91 -24.12
N TYR A 369 -9.70 2.16 -22.90
CA TYR A 369 -9.58 3.51 -22.35
C TYR A 369 -8.72 4.44 -23.22
N VAL A 370 -7.52 3.99 -23.59
CA VAL A 370 -6.53 4.73 -24.39
C VAL A 370 -7.05 5.02 -25.81
N HIS A 371 -7.60 4.02 -26.50
CA HIS A 371 -8.05 4.15 -27.89
C HIS A 371 -9.33 4.98 -28.04
N ILE A 372 -10.23 4.95 -27.03
CA ILE A 372 -11.53 5.61 -27.08
C ILE A 372 -11.50 7.00 -26.44
N LEU A 373 -10.86 7.18 -25.27
CA LEU A 373 -10.75 8.48 -24.59
C LEU A 373 -9.45 9.24 -24.92
N ASN A 374 -8.74 8.85 -25.99
CA ASN A 374 -7.52 9.49 -26.49
C ASN A 374 -6.37 9.59 -25.46
N GLY A 375 -6.38 8.76 -24.42
CA GLY A 375 -5.34 8.75 -23.38
C GLY A 375 -3.97 8.30 -23.89
N THR A 376 -2.97 8.30 -23.01
CA THR A 376 -1.59 7.93 -23.34
C THR A 376 -1.08 6.94 -22.29
N ALA A 377 -0.57 5.78 -22.68
CA ALA A 377 -0.13 4.76 -21.72
C ALA A 377 1.18 4.07 -22.11
N VAL A 378 2.09 3.95 -21.15
CA VAL A 378 3.28 3.10 -21.21
C VAL A 378 3.18 2.04 -20.12
N ILE A 379 3.20 0.77 -20.51
CA ILE A 379 3.05 -0.37 -19.60
C ILE A 379 4.30 -1.25 -19.68
N SER A 380 5.01 -1.40 -18.57
CA SER A 380 6.10 -2.35 -18.38
C SER A 380 5.54 -3.71 -17.99
N LEU A 381 5.89 -4.74 -18.76
CA LEU A 381 5.54 -6.15 -18.51
C LEU A 381 6.81 -6.98 -18.69
N LEU A 382 7.08 -7.92 -17.77
CA LEU A 382 8.30 -8.72 -17.82
C LEU A 382 8.24 -9.80 -18.91
N GLN A 383 7.20 -10.63 -18.92
CA GLN A 383 6.96 -11.67 -19.93
C GLN A 383 5.46 -11.73 -20.26
N PRO A 384 4.96 -10.88 -21.18
CA PRO A 384 3.57 -10.93 -21.61
C PRO A 384 3.30 -12.14 -22.52
N ALA A 385 2.18 -12.83 -22.29
CA ALA A 385 1.68 -13.86 -23.19
C ALA A 385 1.39 -13.29 -24.59
N PRO A 386 1.49 -14.08 -25.68
CA PRO A 386 1.29 -13.58 -27.05
C PRO A 386 -0.01 -12.81 -27.24
N GLU A 387 -1.11 -13.30 -26.68
CA GLU A 387 -2.43 -12.67 -26.73
C GLU A 387 -2.44 -11.28 -26.08
N THR A 388 -1.63 -11.09 -25.02
CA THR A 388 -1.45 -9.79 -24.35
C THR A 388 -0.49 -8.88 -25.11
N TYR A 389 0.55 -9.44 -25.73
CA TYR A 389 1.49 -8.71 -26.59
C TYR A 389 0.81 -8.10 -27.82
N ASP A 390 -0.14 -8.82 -28.43
CA ASP A 390 -0.94 -8.36 -29.57
C ASP A 390 -1.92 -7.20 -29.24
N LEU A 391 -2.10 -6.85 -27.96
CA LEU A 391 -2.91 -5.71 -27.54
C LEU A 391 -2.20 -4.36 -27.72
N PHE A 392 -0.87 -4.34 -27.85
CA PHE A 392 -0.07 -3.12 -27.89
C PHE A 392 0.15 -2.59 -29.32
N ASP A 393 0.19 -1.26 -29.44
CA ASP A 393 0.39 -0.57 -30.72
C ASP A 393 1.88 -0.30 -30.99
N ASP A 394 2.63 0.08 -29.94
CA ASP A 394 4.06 0.41 -29.98
C ASP A 394 4.86 -0.41 -28.95
N ILE A 395 6.15 -0.55 -29.18
CA ILE A 395 7.13 -1.14 -28.27
C ILE A 395 8.27 -0.14 -28.03
N ILE A 396 8.68 0.00 -26.77
CA ILE A 396 10.01 0.46 -26.36
C ILE A 396 10.75 -0.77 -25.83
N LEU A 397 11.86 -1.13 -26.47
CA LEU A 397 12.76 -2.18 -26.01
C LEU A 397 14.03 -1.53 -25.44
N ILE A 398 14.30 -1.74 -24.15
CA ILE A 398 15.46 -1.19 -23.45
C ILE A 398 16.36 -2.30 -22.91
N SER A 399 17.67 -2.22 -23.20
CA SER A 399 18.69 -3.10 -22.65
C SER A 399 19.94 -2.31 -22.26
N GLU A 400 20.54 -2.62 -21.11
CA GLU A 400 21.73 -1.93 -20.58
C GLU A 400 21.63 -0.39 -20.63
N GLY A 401 20.44 0.19 -20.39
CA GLY A 401 20.22 1.64 -20.42
C GLY A 401 20.11 2.29 -21.81
N TYR A 402 20.17 1.51 -22.89
CA TYR A 402 19.99 1.96 -24.27
C TYR A 402 18.61 1.54 -24.82
N VAL A 403 17.99 2.42 -25.60
CA VAL A 403 16.80 2.07 -26.41
C VAL A 403 17.28 1.31 -27.65
N VAL A 404 16.97 0.01 -27.68
CA VAL A 404 17.29 -0.92 -28.78
C VAL A 404 16.28 -0.78 -29.93
N TYR A 405 15.02 -0.48 -29.60
CA TYR A 405 13.96 -0.21 -30.58
C TYR A 405 12.88 0.68 -29.94
N HIS A 406 12.31 1.63 -30.69
CA HIS A 406 11.12 2.37 -30.31
C HIS A 406 10.20 2.63 -31.51
N GLY A 407 9.01 2.04 -31.52
CA GLY A 407 8.01 2.31 -32.56
C GLY A 407 6.95 1.22 -32.69
N PRO A 408 6.22 1.16 -33.82
CA PRO A 408 5.10 0.25 -34.01
C PRO A 408 5.50 -1.22 -33.88
N ARG A 409 4.67 -1.99 -33.18
CA ARG A 409 4.89 -3.41 -32.91
C ARG A 409 5.17 -4.25 -34.18
N GLU A 410 4.53 -3.90 -35.28
CA GLU A 410 4.59 -4.61 -36.57
C GLU A 410 6.02 -4.70 -37.13
N TYR A 411 6.80 -3.61 -37.08
CA TYR A 411 8.14 -3.54 -37.71
C TYR A 411 9.28 -4.01 -36.79
N VAL A 412 8.99 -4.52 -35.59
CA VAL A 412 10.05 -4.92 -34.65
C VAL A 412 10.78 -6.18 -35.13
N LEU A 413 10.09 -7.12 -35.76
CA LEU A 413 10.69 -8.32 -36.33
C LEU A 413 11.55 -7.99 -37.56
N ASP A 414 11.04 -7.14 -38.46
CA ASP A 414 11.77 -6.65 -39.63
C ASP A 414 13.11 -6.00 -39.26
N PHE A 415 13.13 -5.23 -38.16
CA PHE A 415 14.35 -4.63 -37.61
C PHE A 415 15.38 -5.71 -37.21
N PHE A 416 14.98 -6.72 -36.43
CA PHE A 416 15.89 -7.80 -36.04
C PHE A 416 16.32 -8.71 -37.21
N GLU A 417 15.44 -8.97 -38.18
CA GLU A 417 15.81 -9.70 -39.41
C GLU A 417 16.81 -8.91 -40.26
N SER A 418 16.69 -7.57 -40.33
CA SER A 418 17.69 -6.70 -40.97
C SER A 418 19.08 -6.78 -40.32
N MET A 419 19.13 -7.07 -39.01
CA MET A 419 20.35 -7.32 -38.24
C MET A 419 20.84 -8.78 -38.31
N GLY A 420 20.07 -9.70 -38.91
CA GLY A 420 20.43 -11.11 -39.09
C GLY A 420 19.84 -12.08 -38.06
N PHE A 421 18.93 -11.64 -37.20
CA PHE A 421 18.27 -12.46 -36.18
C PHE A 421 16.82 -12.75 -36.55
N LYS A 422 16.36 -14.01 -36.42
CA LYS A 422 14.98 -14.40 -36.74
C LYS A 422 14.28 -15.07 -35.55
N CYS A 423 13.03 -14.68 -35.30
CA CYS A 423 12.18 -15.31 -34.29
C CYS A 423 11.72 -16.70 -34.77
N PRO A 424 11.88 -17.78 -33.98
CA PRO A 424 11.29 -19.08 -34.29
C PRO A 424 9.77 -19.08 -34.14
N GLU A 425 9.06 -19.83 -35.00
CA GLU A 425 7.58 -19.88 -35.05
C GLU A 425 6.92 -20.32 -33.73
N ARG A 426 7.62 -21.09 -32.90
CA ARG A 426 7.13 -21.58 -31.59
C ARG A 426 7.53 -20.69 -30.41
N LYS A 427 8.24 -19.57 -30.63
CA LYS A 427 8.72 -18.66 -29.58
C LYS A 427 7.79 -17.46 -29.46
N GLY A 428 7.44 -17.06 -28.23
CA GLY A 428 6.75 -15.80 -28.00
C GLY A 428 7.64 -14.62 -28.40
N VAL A 429 7.11 -13.66 -29.17
CA VAL A 429 7.91 -12.52 -29.68
C VAL A 429 8.49 -11.68 -28.52
N ALA A 430 7.74 -11.50 -27.44
CA ALA A 430 8.23 -10.76 -26.26
C ALA A 430 9.41 -11.43 -25.52
N ASP A 431 9.51 -12.77 -25.57
CA ASP A 431 10.66 -13.51 -25.05
C ASP A 431 11.85 -13.42 -26.00
N PHE A 432 11.62 -13.60 -27.31
CA PHE A 432 12.62 -13.40 -28.35
C PHE A 432 13.27 -12.01 -28.26
N LEU A 433 12.46 -10.95 -28.12
CA LEU A 433 12.95 -9.56 -28.03
C LEU A 433 13.83 -9.29 -26.80
N GLN A 434 13.69 -10.07 -25.73
CA GLN A 434 14.57 -9.96 -24.56
C GLN A 434 15.82 -10.83 -24.72
N GLU A 435 15.66 -12.09 -25.14
CA GLU A 435 16.79 -13.02 -25.30
C GLU A 435 17.73 -12.64 -26.46
N VAL A 436 17.24 -12.00 -27.54
CA VAL A 436 18.11 -11.48 -28.62
C VAL A 436 19.03 -10.34 -28.14
N THR A 437 18.67 -9.66 -27.03
CA THR A 437 19.54 -8.68 -26.35
C THR A 437 20.44 -9.33 -25.29
N SER A 438 20.23 -10.61 -24.95
CA SER A 438 21.06 -11.33 -23.98
C SER A 438 22.30 -11.94 -24.63
N ARG A 439 23.48 -11.61 -24.08
CA ARG A 439 24.77 -12.18 -24.53
C ARG A 439 24.87 -13.71 -24.43
N LYS A 440 24.05 -14.36 -23.59
CA LYS A 440 24.00 -15.84 -23.51
C LYS A 440 23.18 -16.44 -24.66
N ASP A 441 22.11 -15.76 -25.05
CA ASP A 441 20.97 -16.38 -25.73
C ASP A 441 20.82 -15.91 -27.18
N GLN A 442 21.36 -14.73 -27.52
CA GLN A 442 21.36 -14.13 -28.86
C GLN A 442 21.88 -15.09 -29.97
N ALA A 443 22.85 -15.94 -29.65
CA ALA A 443 23.46 -16.88 -30.59
C ALA A 443 22.47 -17.86 -31.23
N GLN A 444 21.42 -18.27 -30.52
CA GLN A 444 20.45 -19.26 -31.01
C GLN A 444 19.53 -18.70 -32.12
N TYR A 445 19.47 -17.37 -32.27
CA TYR A 445 18.57 -16.67 -33.19
C TYR A 445 19.24 -16.25 -34.51
N TRP A 446 20.54 -16.55 -34.69
CA TRP A 446 21.31 -16.14 -35.86
C TRP A 446 20.86 -16.88 -37.13
N ALA A 447 20.29 -16.15 -38.08
CA ALA A 447 19.70 -16.72 -39.31
C ALA A 447 20.69 -16.80 -40.49
N ARG A 448 21.75 -15.96 -40.50
CA ARG A 448 22.72 -15.84 -41.60
C ARG A 448 23.73 -16.98 -41.61
N ARG A 449 23.37 -18.12 -42.20
CA ARG A 449 24.22 -19.32 -42.33
C ARG A 449 25.49 -19.10 -43.16
N ASP A 450 25.53 -18.01 -43.93
CA ASP A 450 26.67 -17.55 -44.73
C ASP A 450 27.74 -16.80 -43.89
N GLN A 451 27.40 -16.35 -42.68
CA GLN A 451 28.27 -15.53 -41.83
C GLN A 451 28.45 -16.18 -40.44
N PRO A 452 29.67 -16.23 -39.89
CA PRO A 452 29.87 -16.71 -38.52
C PRO A 452 29.21 -15.74 -37.52
N TYR A 453 28.47 -16.28 -36.55
CA TYR A 453 27.84 -15.49 -35.50
C TYR A 453 28.89 -14.66 -34.74
N ARG A 454 28.58 -13.38 -34.55
CA ARG A 454 29.29 -12.45 -33.67
C ARG A 454 28.25 -11.78 -32.77
N PHE A 455 28.55 -11.69 -31.48
CA PHE A 455 27.71 -10.93 -30.54
C PHE A 455 27.61 -9.46 -30.99
N VAL A 456 26.38 -9.01 -31.22
CA VAL A 456 25.99 -7.63 -31.53
C VAL A 456 25.64 -6.95 -30.21
N THR A 457 26.28 -5.83 -29.92
CA THR A 457 26.05 -5.09 -28.66
C THR A 457 24.81 -4.21 -28.73
N GLU A 458 24.33 -3.81 -27.55
CA GLU A 458 23.19 -2.93 -27.35
C GLU A 458 23.41 -1.56 -28.01
N VAL A 459 24.67 -1.09 -28.02
CA VAL A 459 25.12 0.11 -28.75
C VAL A 459 24.94 -0.07 -30.25
N GLN A 460 25.38 -1.20 -30.82
CA GLN A 460 25.26 -1.47 -32.25
C GLN A 460 23.80 -1.63 -32.69
N PHE A 461 22.93 -2.15 -31.82
CA PHE A 461 21.48 -2.14 -32.08
C PHE A 461 20.90 -0.72 -32.04
N ALA A 462 21.30 0.13 -31.08
CA ALA A 462 20.83 1.52 -31.02
C ALA A 462 21.28 2.34 -32.24
N GLU A 463 22.55 2.21 -32.67
CA GLU A 463 23.08 2.79 -33.90
C GLU A 463 22.32 2.29 -35.15
N ALA A 464 22.08 0.97 -35.24
CA ALA A 464 21.30 0.39 -36.32
C ALA A 464 19.86 0.90 -36.34
N PHE A 465 19.21 1.01 -35.18
CA PHE A 465 17.85 1.54 -35.05
C PHE A 465 17.76 3.00 -35.52
N GLN A 466 18.74 3.86 -35.18
CA GLN A 466 18.82 5.23 -35.71
C GLN A 466 18.91 5.26 -37.25
N SER A 467 19.54 4.27 -37.89
CA SER A 467 19.60 4.16 -39.36
C SER A 467 18.33 3.54 -39.99
N PHE A 468 17.61 2.72 -39.23
CA PHE A 468 16.37 2.04 -39.64
C PHE A 468 15.25 3.05 -39.93
N HIS A 469 14.30 2.71 -40.80
CA HIS A 469 13.31 3.68 -41.27
C HIS A 469 12.39 4.22 -40.16
N ILE A 470 12.15 3.44 -39.10
CA ILE A 470 11.41 3.90 -37.92
C ILE A 470 12.24 4.89 -37.09
N GLY A 471 13.52 4.60 -36.81
CA GLY A 471 14.38 5.50 -36.03
C GLY A 471 14.71 6.79 -36.75
N ARG A 472 14.93 6.76 -38.08
CA ARG A 472 15.07 7.99 -38.89
C ARG A 472 13.81 8.86 -38.83
N LYS A 473 12.63 8.26 -39.03
CA LYS A 473 11.35 8.98 -38.90
C LYS A 473 11.14 9.53 -37.48
N LEU A 474 11.52 8.79 -36.44
CA LEU A 474 11.45 9.24 -35.05
C LEU A 474 12.37 10.45 -34.80
N GLY A 475 13.58 10.44 -35.37
CA GLY A 475 14.50 11.59 -35.35
C GLY A 475 13.95 12.81 -36.11
N GLU A 476 13.36 12.61 -37.29
CA GLU A 476 12.69 13.65 -38.07
C GLU A 476 11.49 14.27 -37.30
N GLU A 477 10.68 13.45 -36.63
CA GLU A 477 9.55 13.92 -35.80
C GLU A 477 10.00 14.61 -34.49
N LEU A 478 11.13 14.20 -33.90
CA LEU A 478 11.73 14.85 -32.73
C LEU A 478 12.32 16.22 -33.10
N ALA A 479 12.99 16.33 -34.24
CA ALA A 479 13.62 17.57 -34.72
C ALA A 479 12.60 18.70 -35.00
N VAL A 480 11.31 18.37 -35.21
CA VAL A 480 10.22 19.34 -35.28
C VAL A 480 9.63 19.54 -33.88
N PRO A 481 9.82 20.71 -33.22
CA PRO A 481 9.33 20.93 -31.87
C PRO A 481 7.80 20.90 -31.80
N PHE A 482 7.25 20.45 -30.66
CA PHE A 482 5.80 20.40 -30.48
C PHE A 482 5.20 21.81 -30.43
N ASP A 483 4.19 22.03 -31.25
CA ASP A 483 3.43 23.27 -31.32
C ASP A 483 2.49 23.42 -30.11
N LYS A 484 2.94 24.19 -29.11
CA LYS A 484 2.19 24.45 -27.86
C LYS A 484 0.76 24.96 -28.10
N SER A 485 0.44 25.57 -29.25
CA SER A 485 -0.94 26.03 -29.55
C SER A 485 -1.95 24.88 -29.72
N LYS A 486 -1.47 23.65 -29.99
CA LYS A 486 -2.27 22.43 -30.05
C LYS A 486 -2.51 21.77 -28.69
N SER A 487 -1.85 22.26 -27.63
CA SER A 487 -2.03 21.74 -26.27
C SER A 487 -3.38 22.22 -25.72
N HIS A 488 -4.30 21.30 -25.43
CA HIS A 488 -5.57 21.67 -24.82
C HIS A 488 -5.32 22.18 -23.39
N PRO A 489 -5.84 23.36 -22.95
CA PRO A 489 -5.52 23.94 -21.65
C PRO A 489 -5.78 23.03 -20.44
N ALA A 490 -6.78 22.16 -20.55
CA ALA A 490 -7.13 21.18 -19.52
C ALA A 490 -6.32 19.87 -19.54
N ALA A 491 -5.26 19.76 -20.37
CA ALA A 491 -4.41 18.57 -20.47
C ALA A 491 -3.32 18.51 -19.40
N LEU A 492 -2.78 19.67 -18.97
CA LEU A 492 -1.69 19.77 -18.00
C LEU A 492 -2.18 20.44 -16.72
N THR A 493 -1.93 19.81 -15.57
CA THR A 493 -2.36 20.36 -14.27
C THR A 493 -1.29 21.24 -13.64
N THR A 494 -1.61 22.50 -13.35
CA THR A 494 -0.73 23.44 -12.63
C THR A 494 -0.96 23.42 -11.12
N GLU A 495 -2.11 22.94 -10.64
CA GLU A 495 -2.41 22.83 -9.21
C GLU A 495 -1.78 21.58 -8.57
N LYS A 496 -1.08 21.79 -7.46
CA LYS A 496 -0.34 20.74 -6.73
C LYS A 496 -1.24 19.68 -6.05
N TYR A 497 -2.48 20.02 -5.73
CA TYR A 497 -3.45 19.15 -5.06
C TYR A 497 -4.82 19.25 -5.75
N GLY A 498 -5.62 18.18 -5.76
CA GLY A 498 -6.83 18.09 -6.58
C GLY A 498 -8.13 18.63 -5.98
N ILE A 499 -8.11 19.04 -4.70
CA ILE A 499 -9.25 19.59 -3.96
C ILE A 499 -8.77 20.57 -2.88
N ASN A 500 -9.68 21.34 -2.27
CA ASN A 500 -9.33 22.38 -1.32
C ASN A 500 -8.65 21.83 -0.05
N LYS A 501 -7.78 22.65 0.56
CA LYS A 501 -7.08 22.35 1.82
C LYS A 501 -8.01 21.88 2.95
N ASN A 502 -9.21 22.47 3.04
CA ASN A 502 -10.22 22.10 4.04
C ASN A 502 -10.88 20.74 3.74
N GLU A 503 -11.05 20.40 2.47
CA GLU A 503 -11.63 19.13 2.01
C GLU A 503 -10.61 17.99 2.17
N LEU A 504 -9.32 18.25 1.90
CA LEU A 504 -8.21 17.32 2.21
C LEU A 504 -8.14 17.02 3.71
N LEU A 505 -8.32 18.04 4.56
CA LEU A 505 -8.37 17.88 5.99
C LEU A 505 -9.60 17.05 6.42
N LYS A 506 -10.80 17.33 5.87
CA LYS A 506 -12.00 16.52 6.12
C LYS A 506 -11.80 15.05 5.69
N ALA A 507 -11.20 14.81 4.53
CA ALA A 507 -10.94 13.47 4.02
C ALA A 507 -9.99 12.69 4.95
N ASN A 508 -8.86 13.28 5.34
CA ASN A 508 -7.92 12.66 6.29
C ASN A 508 -8.56 12.46 7.68
N PHE A 509 -9.36 13.41 8.17
CA PHE A 509 -10.07 13.27 9.45
C PHE A 509 -11.08 12.11 9.42
N SER A 510 -11.81 11.93 8.30
CA SER A 510 -12.71 10.77 8.11
C SER A 510 -11.94 9.44 8.10
N ARG A 511 -10.75 9.39 7.50
CA ARG A 511 -9.89 8.20 7.45
C ARG A 511 -9.32 7.85 8.82
N GLU A 512 -8.68 8.80 9.51
CA GLU A 512 -8.07 8.51 10.82
C GLU A 512 -9.13 8.17 11.89
N TYR A 513 -10.34 8.76 11.81
CA TYR A 513 -11.45 8.38 12.69
C TYR A 513 -11.94 6.93 12.41
N LEU A 514 -12.08 6.54 11.14
CA LEU A 514 -12.41 5.17 10.75
C LEU A 514 -11.36 4.16 11.26
N LEU A 515 -10.08 4.46 11.06
CA LEU A 515 -8.97 3.62 11.54
C LEU A 515 -8.93 3.54 13.07
N MET A 516 -9.19 4.65 13.78
CA MET A 516 -9.29 4.65 15.25
C MET A 516 -10.46 3.81 15.75
N LYS A 517 -11.60 3.81 15.05
CA LYS A 517 -12.76 2.98 15.37
C LYS A 517 -12.48 1.49 15.15
N ARG A 518 -11.79 1.12 14.05
CA ARG A 518 -11.42 -0.27 13.75
C ARG A 518 -10.35 -0.80 14.71
N ASN A 519 -9.30 -0.04 14.98
CA ASN A 519 -8.24 -0.42 15.92
C ASN A 519 -8.58 -0.05 17.38
N SER A 520 -9.87 0.07 17.73
CA SER A 520 -10.35 0.43 19.07
C SER A 520 -9.84 -0.52 20.17
N PHE A 521 -9.68 -1.82 19.86
CA PHE A 521 -9.07 -2.81 20.75
C PHE A 521 -7.71 -2.36 21.32
N VAL A 522 -6.88 -1.71 20.51
CA VAL A 522 -5.52 -1.27 20.92
C VAL A 522 -5.60 -0.14 21.95
N TYR A 523 -6.57 0.75 21.83
CA TYR A 523 -6.80 1.83 22.80
C TYR A 523 -7.45 1.32 24.09
N ILE A 524 -8.37 0.34 23.99
CA ILE A 524 -8.95 -0.36 25.15
C ILE A 524 -7.85 -1.10 25.93
N PHE A 525 -6.96 -1.80 25.23
CA PHE A 525 -5.82 -2.51 25.84
C PHE A 525 -4.86 -1.53 26.54
N LYS A 526 -4.46 -0.44 25.87
CA LYS A 526 -3.67 0.66 26.49
C LYS A 526 -4.30 1.16 27.79
N LEU A 527 -5.61 1.46 27.78
CA LEU A 527 -6.31 1.94 28.97
C LEU A 527 -6.33 0.90 30.09
N SER A 528 -6.54 -0.38 29.77
CA SER A 528 -6.49 -1.47 30.76
C SER A 528 -5.08 -1.68 31.35
N GLN A 529 -4.03 -1.58 30.52
CA GLN A 529 -2.64 -1.63 30.97
C GLN A 529 -2.33 -0.46 31.92
N LEU A 530 -2.77 0.75 31.58
CA LEU A 530 -2.58 1.94 32.42
C LEU A 530 -3.32 1.83 33.76
N ILE A 531 -4.52 1.23 33.77
CA ILE A 531 -5.29 0.95 35.00
C ILE A 531 -4.57 -0.08 35.87
N VAL A 532 -4.00 -1.16 35.29
CA VAL A 532 -3.19 -2.14 36.05
C VAL A 532 -1.94 -1.47 36.65
N MET A 533 -1.24 -0.61 35.88
CA MET A 533 -0.11 0.16 36.40
C MET A 533 -0.52 1.15 37.50
N ALA A 534 -1.72 1.74 37.42
CA ALA A 534 -2.27 2.59 38.46
C ALA A 534 -2.62 1.78 39.74
N PHE A 535 -3.09 0.55 39.62
CA PHE A 535 -3.28 -0.36 40.76
C PHE A 535 -1.95 -0.80 41.41
N ILE A 536 -0.87 -0.95 40.64
CA ILE A 536 0.47 -1.20 41.18
C ILE A 536 1.01 0.05 41.91
N ALA A 537 0.76 1.26 41.37
CA ALA A 537 1.10 2.51 42.05
C ALA A 537 0.31 2.69 43.37
N PHE A 538 -0.99 2.39 43.33
CA PHE A 538 -1.93 2.40 44.46
C PHE A 538 -1.44 1.52 45.62
N THR A 539 -0.95 0.31 45.35
CA THR A 539 -0.49 -0.60 46.41
C THR A 539 0.92 -0.27 46.91
N LEU A 540 1.83 0.13 46.01
CA LEU A 540 3.22 0.42 46.36
C LEU A 540 3.38 1.72 47.19
N PHE A 541 2.50 2.70 46.99
CA PHE A 541 2.51 3.98 47.72
C PHE A 541 1.31 4.16 48.66
N LEU A 542 0.64 3.06 49.07
CA LEU A 542 -0.58 3.08 49.87
C LEU A 542 -0.42 3.81 51.22
N ARG A 543 -0.85 5.07 51.30
CA ARG A 543 -0.79 5.91 52.51
C ARG A 543 -1.94 6.92 52.55
N THR A 544 -2.71 6.93 53.62
CA THR A 544 -3.84 7.87 53.80
C THR A 544 -3.41 9.29 54.13
N GLU A 545 -2.24 9.49 54.73
CA GLU A 545 -1.63 10.80 54.98
C GLU A 545 -0.11 10.78 54.76
N MET A 546 0.47 11.90 54.34
CA MET A 546 1.91 12.15 54.35
C MET A 546 2.25 13.33 55.27
N HIS A 547 3.00 13.09 56.34
CA HIS A 547 3.28 14.11 57.34
C HIS A 547 4.34 15.09 56.86
N HIS A 548 3.95 16.37 56.72
CA HIS A 548 4.77 17.45 56.15
C HIS A 548 5.97 17.90 57.04
N ARG A 549 6.40 17.07 57.99
CA ARG A 549 7.46 17.38 58.98
C ARG A 549 8.66 16.43 58.91
N ASN A 550 8.55 15.30 58.23
CA ASN A 550 9.58 14.27 58.17
C ASN A 550 10.30 14.28 56.81
N VAL A 551 11.63 14.13 56.83
CA VAL A 551 12.44 14.04 55.60
C VAL A 551 12.15 12.74 54.83
N GLU A 552 11.82 11.66 55.54
CA GLU A 552 11.45 10.36 54.96
C GLU A 552 10.15 10.46 54.14
N ASP A 553 9.13 11.13 54.68
CA ASP A 553 7.86 11.35 53.99
C ASP A 553 8.01 12.28 52.77
N ALA A 554 8.92 13.26 52.84
CA ALA A 554 9.31 14.05 51.66
C ALA A 554 10.00 13.19 50.58
N GLY A 555 10.80 12.19 50.99
CA GLY A 555 11.38 11.19 50.08
C GLY A 555 10.31 10.34 49.39
N VAL A 556 9.32 9.85 50.14
CA VAL A 556 8.18 9.09 49.59
C VAL A 556 7.35 9.94 48.63
N TYR A 557 7.04 11.19 49.01
CA TYR A 557 6.32 12.15 48.17
C TYR A 557 7.02 12.40 46.82
N MET A 558 8.33 12.65 46.85
CA MET A 558 9.15 12.83 45.65
C MET A 558 9.26 11.56 44.81
N GLY A 559 9.37 10.39 45.45
CA GLY A 559 9.38 9.08 44.78
C GLY A 559 8.06 8.79 44.05
N ALA A 560 6.92 9.06 44.68
CA ALA A 560 5.59 8.85 44.10
C ALA A 560 5.31 9.80 42.92
N LEU A 561 5.73 11.07 43.02
CA LEU A 561 5.69 12.01 41.90
C LEU A 561 6.62 11.58 40.76
N PHE A 562 7.87 11.20 41.06
CA PHE A 562 8.81 10.73 40.04
C PHE A 562 8.28 9.48 39.31
N PHE A 563 7.79 8.49 40.04
CA PHE A 563 7.18 7.28 39.46
C PHE A 563 5.96 7.61 38.57
N THR A 564 5.11 8.53 39.02
CA THR A 564 3.96 9.02 38.24
C THR A 564 4.39 9.70 36.94
N LEU A 565 5.36 10.61 37.00
CA LEU A 565 5.91 11.31 35.82
C LEU A 565 6.54 10.31 34.83
N VAL A 566 7.33 9.35 35.35
CA VAL A 566 7.98 8.30 34.57
C VAL A 566 6.95 7.40 33.87
N THR A 567 5.91 6.94 34.57
CA THR A 567 4.89 6.04 34.00
C THR A 567 4.05 6.74 32.93
N VAL A 568 3.60 7.97 33.20
CA VAL A 568 2.83 8.78 32.23
C VAL A 568 3.68 9.15 31.01
N MET A 569 4.97 9.42 31.20
CA MET A 569 5.89 9.66 30.08
C MET A 569 6.08 8.40 29.24
N PHE A 570 6.41 7.25 29.84
CA PHE A 570 6.73 6.03 29.08
C PHE A 570 5.53 5.38 28.37
N ASN A 571 4.28 5.64 28.81
CA ASN A 571 3.07 5.23 28.07
C ASN A 571 3.08 5.76 26.61
N GLY A 572 3.69 6.92 26.37
CA GLY A 572 3.86 7.50 25.03
C GLY A 572 4.71 6.66 24.07
N MET A 573 5.58 5.75 24.53
CA MET A 573 6.43 4.92 23.65
C MET A 573 5.63 4.04 22.70
N ALA A 574 4.42 3.62 23.09
CA ALA A 574 3.56 2.81 22.23
C ALA A 574 3.11 3.54 20.95
N GLU A 575 3.24 4.88 20.88
CA GLU A 575 3.04 5.64 19.65
C GLU A 575 4.12 5.38 18.58
N ILE A 576 5.32 4.92 18.97
CA ILE A 576 6.42 4.67 18.02
C ILE A 576 5.99 3.62 16.99
N SER A 577 5.66 2.41 17.45
CA SER A 577 5.27 1.28 16.59
C SER A 577 4.07 1.62 15.69
N MET A 578 3.05 2.29 16.26
CA MET A 578 1.84 2.72 15.52
C MET A 578 2.13 3.79 14.46
N THR A 579 3.19 4.58 14.63
CA THR A 579 3.61 5.60 13.65
C THR A 579 4.42 4.95 12.55
N ILE A 580 5.42 4.14 12.91
CA ILE A 580 6.28 3.41 11.96
C ILE A 580 5.45 2.59 10.98
N ALA A 581 4.47 1.83 11.47
CA ALA A 581 3.55 1.03 10.66
C ALA A 581 2.80 1.82 9.55
N LYS A 582 2.56 3.13 9.74
CA LYS A 582 1.85 3.99 8.79
C LYS A 582 2.76 4.75 7.82
N LEU A 583 4.06 4.84 8.09
CA LEU A 583 4.98 5.70 7.31
C LEU A 583 5.13 5.27 5.84
N PRO A 584 5.27 3.98 5.47
CA PRO A 584 5.39 3.59 4.07
C PRO A 584 4.19 4.00 3.19
N VAL A 585 2.96 3.88 3.70
CA VAL A 585 1.75 4.35 2.99
C VAL A 585 1.67 5.87 2.97
N PHE A 586 2.07 6.54 4.06
CA PHE A 586 2.13 7.99 4.13
C PHE A 586 3.09 8.57 3.08
N TYR A 587 4.30 8.02 2.93
CA TYR A 587 5.26 8.49 1.93
C TYR A 587 4.77 8.21 0.50
N LYS A 588 4.26 7.00 0.21
CA LYS A 588 3.58 6.72 -1.06
C LYS A 588 2.52 7.78 -1.40
N GLN A 589 1.62 8.09 -0.48
CA GLN A 589 0.53 9.05 -0.74
C GLN A 589 0.99 10.53 -0.74
N ARG A 590 2.06 10.88 0.00
CA ARG A 590 2.74 12.19 -0.06
C ARG A 590 3.33 12.42 -1.45
N ASP A 591 4.02 11.42 -1.99
CA ASP A 591 4.81 11.54 -3.23
C ASP A 591 3.96 11.36 -4.50
N LEU A 592 2.79 10.73 -4.36
CA LEU A 592 1.67 10.81 -5.30
C LEU A 592 0.85 12.12 -5.19
N LEU A 593 1.25 13.05 -4.32
CA LEU A 593 0.57 14.33 -4.06
C LEU A 593 -0.92 14.22 -3.69
N PHE A 594 -1.31 13.17 -2.96
CA PHE A 594 -2.70 13.04 -2.47
C PHE A 594 -3.02 14.10 -1.42
N TYR A 595 -2.09 14.39 -0.50
CA TYR A 595 -2.25 15.42 0.53
C TYR A 595 -0.89 15.93 1.05
N PRO A 596 -0.83 17.16 1.61
CA PRO A 596 0.37 17.66 2.30
C PRO A 596 0.52 17.04 3.70
N SER A 597 1.75 16.95 4.21
CA SER A 597 2.08 16.28 5.48
C SER A 597 1.27 16.77 6.70
N TRP A 598 0.94 18.07 6.76
CA TRP A 598 0.14 18.64 7.86
C TRP A 598 -1.31 18.12 7.88
N ALA A 599 -1.88 17.75 6.72
CA ALA A 599 -3.25 17.26 6.62
C ALA A 599 -3.40 15.83 7.17
N TYR A 600 -2.30 15.08 7.28
CA TYR A 600 -2.23 13.81 8.00
C TYR A 600 -1.92 14.02 9.49
N ALA A 601 -0.93 14.87 9.81
CA ALA A 601 -0.47 15.09 11.18
C ALA A 601 -1.53 15.70 12.11
N ILE A 602 -2.31 16.67 11.62
CA ILE A 602 -3.30 17.40 12.43
C ILE A 602 -4.47 16.48 12.88
N PRO A 603 -5.16 15.72 12.02
CA PRO A 603 -6.18 14.77 12.46
C PRO A 603 -5.64 13.68 13.40
N SER A 604 -4.45 13.14 13.08
CA SER A 604 -3.78 12.11 13.90
C SER A 604 -3.46 12.59 15.32
N TRP A 605 -3.21 13.89 15.50
CA TRP A 605 -3.10 14.50 16.83
C TRP A 605 -4.46 14.76 17.48
N ILE A 606 -5.36 15.50 16.82
CA ILE A 606 -6.62 15.97 17.41
C ILE A 606 -7.50 14.81 17.88
N LEU A 607 -7.60 13.73 17.09
CA LEU A 607 -8.39 12.56 17.45
C LEU A 607 -7.90 11.82 18.71
N LYS A 608 -6.62 11.98 19.08
CA LYS A 608 -6.04 11.36 20.28
C LYS A 608 -6.18 12.20 21.55
N ILE A 609 -6.58 13.47 21.44
CA ILE A 609 -6.75 14.35 22.61
C ILE A 609 -7.80 13.78 23.60
N PRO A 610 -9.02 13.37 23.19
CA PRO A 610 -10.00 12.79 24.11
C PRO A 610 -9.53 11.50 24.78
N VAL A 611 -8.79 10.65 24.06
CA VAL A 611 -8.23 9.40 24.60
C VAL A 611 -7.22 9.70 25.70
N ALA A 612 -6.27 10.61 25.45
CA ALA A 612 -5.29 11.02 26.45
C ALA A 612 -5.91 11.72 27.67
N MET A 613 -7.02 12.46 27.49
CA MET A 613 -7.79 13.04 28.60
C MET A 613 -8.39 11.96 29.51
N VAL A 614 -8.91 10.86 28.94
CA VAL A 614 -9.46 9.71 29.67
C VAL A 614 -8.35 8.87 30.33
N GLU A 615 -7.27 8.56 29.61
CA GLU A 615 -6.09 7.87 30.16
C GLU A 615 -5.53 8.60 31.39
N THR A 616 -5.28 9.92 31.26
CA THR A 616 -4.78 10.74 32.37
C THR A 616 -5.78 10.79 33.53
N ALA A 617 -7.09 10.84 33.23
CA ALA A 617 -8.12 10.89 34.27
C ALA A 617 -8.15 9.59 35.07
N ALA A 618 -8.15 8.44 34.40
CA ALA A 618 -8.11 7.13 35.04
C ALA A 618 -6.91 6.99 35.98
N TRP A 619 -5.71 7.40 35.55
CA TRP A 619 -4.52 7.40 36.40
C TRP A 619 -4.71 8.27 37.66
N VAL A 620 -5.10 9.53 37.48
CA VAL A 620 -5.13 10.51 38.58
C VAL A 620 -6.29 10.24 39.56
N PHE A 621 -7.46 9.80 39.09
CA PHE A 621 -8.56 9.41 39.97
C PHE A 621 -8.23 8.17 40.83
N LEU A 622 -7.51 7.18 40.28
CA LEU A 622 -7.12 5.98 41.02
C LEU A 622 -5.98 6.21 42.02
N THR A 623 -5.02 7.08 41.68
CA THR A 623 -3.78 7.23 42.48
C THR A 623 -3.80 8.39 43.47
N TYR A 624 -4.41 9.54 43.14
CA TYR A 624 -4.10 10.80 43.82
C TYR A 624 -4.36 10.79 45.33
N TYR A 625 -5.56 10.41 45.74
CA TYR A 625 -5.96 10.40 47.16
C TYR A 625 -5.42 9.19 47.92
N VAL A 626 -4.98 8.12 47.24
CA VAL A 626 -4.52 6.87 47.86
C VAL A 626 -3.02 6.89 48.16
N ILE A 627 -2.27 7.69 47.40
CA ILE A 627 -0.86 8.03 47.69
C ILE A 627 -0.75 8.99 48.89
N GLY A 628 -1.83 9.69 49.24
CA GLY A 628 -1.84 10.70 50.30
C GLY A 628 -1.39 12.09 49.85
N PHE A 629 -1.58 12.43 48.57
CA PHE A 629 -1.40 13.81 48.10
C PHE A 629 -2.46 14.75 48.72
N ASP A 630 -2.19 16.06 48.67
CA ASP A 630 -3.01 17.10 49.31
C ASP A 630 -4.51 17.00 48.94
N PRO A 631 -5.44 16.87 49.91
CA PRO A 631 -6.85 16.63 49.63
C PRO A 631 -7.57 17.78 48.91
N ASN A 632 -6.93 18.93 48.69
CA ASN A 632 -7.48 20.07 47.98
C ASN A 632 -7.77 19.73 46.49
N VAL A 633 -9.06 19.72 46.13
CA VAL A 633 -9.56 19.48 44.76
C VAL A 633 -8.93 20.43 43.72
N GLY A 634 -8.58 21.66 44.11
CA GLY A 634 -7.88 22.62 43.25
C GLY A 634 -6.40 22.28 42.99
N ARG A 635 -5.78 21.38 43.76
CA ARG A 635 -4.47 20.77 43.48
C ARG A 635 -4.61 19.49 42.68
N PHE A 636 -5.63 18.67 42.94
CA PHE A 636 -6.02 17.52 42.10
C PHE A 636 -6.13 17.91 40.62
N PHE A 637 -6.92 18.95 40.30
CA PHE A 637 -7.09 19.39 38.91
C PHE A 637 -5.82 19.98 38.29
N LYS A 638 -4.91 20.57 39.09
CA LYS A 638 -3.60 21.03 38.60
C LYS A 638 -2.70 19.84 38.23
N GLN A 639 -2.66 18.79 39.06
CA GLN A 639 -1.89 17.59 38.76
C GLN A 639 -2.45 16.84 37.54
N TYR A 640 -3.78 16.73 37.40
CA TYR A 640 -4.42 16.23 36.19
C TYR A 640 -4.00 17.00 34.94
N LEU A 641 -4.09 18.34 34.96
CA LEU A 641 -3.74 19.20 33.82
C LEU A 641 -2.26 19.09 33.44
N VAL A 642 -1.35 19.05 34.44
CA VAL A 642 0.09 18.87 34.20
C VAL A 642 0.39 17.50 33.57
N LEU A 643 -0.20 16.42 34.09
CA LEU A 643 0.02 15.07 33.56
C LEU A 643 -0.62 14.87 32.17
N PHE A 644 -1.73 15.55 31.88
CA PHE A 644 -2.32 15.56 30.54
C PHE A 644 -1.38 16.23 29.52
N PHE A 645 -0.83 17.41 29.85
CA PHE A 645 0.14 18.06 28.96
C PHE A 645 1.45 17.27 28.85
N LEU A 646 1.90 16.58 29.90
CA LEU A 646 3.04 15.66 29.84
C LEU A 646 2.76 14.46 28.91
N SER A 647 1.58 13.86 28.99
CA SER A 647 1.14 12.76 28.11
C SER A 647 1.07 13.20 26.64
N GLN A 648 0.54 14.41 26.38
CA GLN A 648 0.53 15.01 25.03
C GLN A 648 1.95 15.30 24.51
N MET A 649 2.81 15.87 25.36
CA MET A 649 4.22 16.16 25.03
C MET A 649 5.00 14.88 24.71
N SER A 650 4.90 13.87 25.57
CA SER A 650 5.52 12.56 25.35
C SER A 650 5.02 11.90 24.07
N SER A 651 3.70 11.85 23.87
CA SER A 651 3.10 11.30 22.65
C SER A 651 3.51 12.08 21.39
N GLY A 652 3.76 13.39 21.50
CA GLY A 652 4.35 14.20 20.42
C GLY A 652 5.81 13.84 20.16
N LEU A 653 6.63 13.79 21.21
CA LEU A 653 8.05 13.45 21.17
C LEU A 653 8.29 12.07 20.54
N PHE A 654 7.57 11.05 20.97
CA PHE A 654 7.73 9.69 20.44
C PHE A 654 7.24 9.54 18.99
N ARG A 655 6.22 10.30 18.56
CA ARG A 655 5.86 10.40 17.13
C ARG A 655 6.93 11.09 16.30
N ALA A 656 7.59 12.13 16.83
CA ALA A 656 8.70 12.80 16.17
C ALA A 656 9.95 11.89 16.06
N ILE A 657 10.29 11.16 17.14
CA ILE A 657 11.36 10.16 17.15
C ILE A 657 11.08 9.04 16.14
N ALA A 658 9.83 8.57 16.04
CA ALA A 658 9.45 7.56 15.07
C ALA A 658 9.60 8.04 13.61
N ALA A 659 9.12 9.25 13.32
CA ALA A 659 9.23 9.84 11.98
C ALA A 659 10.70 10.09 11.57
N LEU A 660 11.47 10.78 12.43
CA LEU A 660 12.89 11.07 12.17
C LEU A 660 13.76 9.81 12.17
N GLY A 661 13.45 8.84 13.02
CA GLY A 661 14.16 7.56 13.09
C GLY A 661 13.96 6.72 11.83
N VAL A 662 12.75 6.70 11.27
CA VAL A 662 12.46 6.03 9.99
C VAL A 662 13.02 6.79 8.80
N ASP A 663 12.90 8.12 8.74
CA ASP A 663 13.50 8.94 7.67
C ASP A 663 15.04 8.77 7.63
N LEU A 664 15.69 8.65 8.80
CA LEU A 664 17.11 8.32 8.95
C LEU A 664 17.47 6.86 8.59
N LEU A 665 16.51 5.94 8.62
CA LEU A 665 16.69 4.54 8.21
C LEU A 665 16.40 4.32 6.71
N GLU A 666 15.40 5.00 6.17
CA GLU A 666 15.01 4.93 4.74
C GLU A 666 16.02 5.68 3.86
N SER A 667 16.49 6.85 4.27
CA SER A 667 17.65 7.54 3.64
C SER A 667 18.97 6.77 3.75
N ARG A 668 18.96 5.59 4.38
CA ARG A 668 20.07 4.62 4.48
C ARG A 668 19.69 3.20 4.01
N GLY A 669 18.45 2.97 3.56
CA GLY A 669 17.98 1.73 2.91
C GLY A 669 17.50 0.59 3.83
N PHE A 670 16.65 0.83 4.83
CA PHE A 670 16.13 -0.21 5.76
C PHE A 670 14.59 -0.24 5.93
N PHE A 671 14.02 -1.36 6.44
CA PHE A 671 12.58 -1.72 6.40
C PHE A 671 11.86 -1.70 7.79
N THR A 672 10.50 -1.65 7.80
CA THR A 672 9.71 -0.98 8.88
C THR A 672 8.30 -1.56 9.24
N HIS A 673 8.06 -2.87 9.32
CA HIS A 673 6.67 -3.44 9.41
C HIS A 673 6.11 -3.85 10.81
N SER A 674 4.78 -4.03 10.83
CA SER A 674 3.85 -3.75 11.96
C SER A 674 3.58 -4.90 12.96
N TYR A 675 4.07 -6.11 12.73
CA TYR A 675 3.51 -7.37 13.25
C TYR A 675 3.69 -7.67 14.76
N TRP A 676 4.10 -6.68 15.54
CA TRP A 676 4.66 -6.82 16.89
C TRP A 676 3.63 -6.94 18.01
N TYR A 677 2.47 -6.30 17.86
CA TYR A 677 1.48 -6.15 18.93
C TYR A 677 0.85 -7.48 19.35
N TRP A 678 0.39 -8.29 18.40
CA TRP A 678 -0.24 -9.60 18.67
C TRP A 678 0.74 -10.61 19.27
N ILE A 679 2.03 -10.49 18.97
CA ILE A 679 3.09 -11.30 19.57
C ILE A 679 3.27 -10.93 21.05
N GLY A 680 3.22 -9.63 21.39
CA GLY A 680 3.21 -9.16 22.78
C GLY A 680 1.99 -9.63 23.58
N PHE A 681 0.79 -9.60 22.98
CA PHE A 681 -0.41 -10.12 23.62
C PHE A 681 -0.33 -11.65 23.85
N GLY A 682 0.12 -12.41 22.84
CA GLY A 682 0.36 -13.85 22.98
C GLY A 682 1.42 -14.18 24.03
N ALA A 683 2.46 -13.36 24.17
CA ALA A 683 3.44 -13.49 25.25
C ALA A 683 2.85 -13.17 26.63
N LEU A 684 1.95 -12.18 26.75
CA LEU A 684 1.27 -11.86 28.02
C LEU A 684 0.25 -12.92 28.43
N VAL A 685 -0.50 -13.51 27.49
CA VAL A 685 -1.34 -14.69 27.75
C VAL A 685 -0.47 -15.90 28.08
N GLY A 686 0.66 -16.07 27.40
CA GLY A 686 1.69 -17.06 27.73
C GLY A 686 2.24 -16.87 29.15
N PHE A 687 2.49 -15.64 29.59
CA PHE A 687 2.89 -15.33 30.98
C PHE A 687 1.74 -15.50 31.96
N MET A 688 0.49 -15.22 31.60
CA MET A 688 -0.67 -15.50 32.44
C MET A 688 -0.80 -17.00 32.70
N PHE A 689 -0.70 -17.84 31.67
CA PHE A 689 -0.65 -19.29 31.85
C PHE A 689 0.62 -19.74 32.55
N LEU A 690 1.81 -19.22 32.22
CA LEU A 690 3.07 -19.60 32.86
C LEU A 690 3.11 -19.24 34.35
N PHE A 691 2.57 -18.09 34.77
CA PHE A 691 2.54 -17.69 36.18
C PHE A 691 1.41 -18.35 36.97
N ASN A 692 0.25 -18.65 36.35
CA ASN A 692 -0.75 -19.51 37.00
C ASN A 692 -0.30 -20.98 37.04
N PHE A 693 0.49 -21.45 36.07
CA PHE A 693 1.14 -22.75 36.07
C PHE A 693 2.28 -22.80 37.10
N LEU A 694 3.10 -21.76 37.24
CA LEU A 694 4.10 -21.65 38.32
C LEU A 694 3.45 -21.52 39.71
N PHE A 695 2.28 -20.90 39.81
CA PHE A 695 1.47 -20.89 41.04
C PHE A 695 0.85 -22.27 41.32
N GLY A 696 0.39 -22.98 40.29
CA GLY A 696 -0.02 -24.38 40.36
C GLY A 696 1.12 -25.31 40.79
N VAL A 697 2.31 -25.16 40.20
CA VAL A 697 3.53 -25.89 40.55
C VAL A 697 4.02 -25.49 41.96
N ALA A 698 3.81 -24.26 42.41
CA ALA A 698 4.09 -23.85 43.79
C ALA A 698 3.11 -24.45 44.81
N LEU A 699 1.89 -24.82 44.38
CA LEU A 699 0.95 -25.64 45.15
C LEU A 699 1.27 -27.14 45.01
N GLU A 700 1.83 -27.58 43.89
CA GLU A 700 2.26 -28.97 43.64
C GLU A 700 3.52 -29.34 44.44
N PHE A 701 4.41 -28.37 44.70
CA PHE A 701 5.49 -28.47 45.70
C PHE A 701 4.99 -28.35 47.16
N LEU A 702 3.66 -28.33 47.39
CA LEU A 702 2.99 -28.43 48.68
C LEU A 702 1.98 -29.60 48.65
N ASP A 703 2.48 -30.80 48.31
CA ASP A 703 1.83 -32.12 48.21
C ASP A 703 0.33 -32.22 48.52
N PRO A 704 -0.47 -32.67 47.53
CA PRO A 704 -1.28 -33.86 47.82
C PRO A 704 -1.44 -34.87 46.64
N PHE A 705 -1.04 -36.12 46.90
CA PHE A 705 -1.60 -37.40 46.42
C PHE A 705 -2.16 -37.54 44.98
N ASP A 706 -1.28 -38.00 44.09
CA ASP A 706 -1.41 -39.22 43.27
C ASP A 706 -2.39 -39.33 42.07
N LYS A 707 -1.78 -39.21 40.87
CA LYS A 707 -2.00 -39.93 39.58
C LYS A 707 -3.00 -39.42 38.49
N PRO A 708 -2.65 -39.60 37.19
CA PRO A 708 -3.44 -39.17 36.03
C PRO A 708 -4.13 -40.30 35.25
N GLN A 709 -4.94 -39.93 34.25
CA GLN A 709 -5.26 -40.76 33.07
C GLN A 709 -4.97 -39.97 31.78
N ALA A 710 -4.81 -40.67 30.65
CA ALA A 710 -4.35 -40.09 29.38
C ALA A 710 -5.21 -40.55 28.19
N THR A 711 -5.23 -39.74 27.13
CA THR A 711 -5.78 -40.06 25.81
C THR A 711 -4.87 -39.49 24.73
N ILE A 712 -4.72 -40.20 23.61
CA ILE A 712 -3.88 -39.84 22.46
C ILE A 712 -4.80 -39.47 21.28
N SER A 713 -4.33 -38.58 20.41
CA SER A 713 -4.90 -38.33 19.08
C SER A 713 -3.75 -38.17 18.07
N GLU A 714 -3.77 -38.94 16.99
CA GLU A 714 -2.79 -38.86 15.90
C GLU A 714 -3.43 -38.42 14.57
N GLU A 715 -2.83 -37.38 14.00
CA GLU A 715 -2.69 -37.10 12.56
C GLU A 715 -1.13 -37.05 12.33
N PRO A 716 -0.54 -36.78 11.13
CA PRO A 716 -1.12 -36.43 9.83
C PRO A 716 -0.39 -37.00 8.56
N GLU A 717 -0.81 -36.53 7.37
CA GLU A 717 -0.03 -36.10 6.17
C GLU A 717 0.91 -37.01 5.30
N GLU A 718 0.65 -36.93 3.98
CA GLU A 718 1.58 -36.93 2.79
C GLU A 718 2.52 -38.15 2.49
N SER A 719 3.16 -38.34 1.32
CA SER A 719 3.40 -37.49 0.11
C SER A 719 3.63 -38.30 -1.20
N THR A 720 3.51 -37.65 -2.39
CA THR A 720 4.22 -37.91 -3.71
C THR A 720 4.14 -39.32 -4.38
N GLU A 721 4.15 -39.56 -5.72
CA GLU A 721 4.21 -38.79 -6.99
C GLU A 721 3.65 -39.71 -8.15
N LEU A 722 3.88 -39.70 -9.49
CA LEU A 722 4.75 -39.01 -10.50
C LEU A 722 4.14 -39.22 -11.94
N THR A 723 4.46 -38.34 -12.92
CA THR A 723 4.40 -38.50 -14.41
C THR A 723 3.31 -39.32 -15.15
N GLN A 724 2.55 -38.67 -16.06
CA GLN A 724 2.85 -38.64 -17.52
C GLN A 724 1.92 -37.65 -18.29
N GLU A 725 2.38 -37.14 -19.44
CA GLU A 725 1.63 -36.18 -20.28
C GLU A 725 0.74 -36.85 -21.34
N VAL A 726 -0.47 -36.31 -21.55
CA VAL A 726 -1.31 -36.54 -22.74
C VAL A 726 -1.98 -35.22 -23.10
N GLU A 727 -1.84 -34.75 -24.34
CA GLU A 727 -2.53 -33.55 -24.83
C GLU A 727 -4.05 -33.80 -24.99
N LEU A 728 -4.85 -33.09 -24.21
CA LEU A 728 -6.30 -32.95 -24.37
C LEU A 728 -6.68 -31.45 -24.21
N PRO A 729 -7.79 -30.99 -24.81
CA PRO A 729 -8.03 -29.56 -25.01
C PRO A 729 -8.16 -28.77 -23.70
N ARG A 730 -7.64 -27.53 -23.69
CA ARG A 730 -7.71 -26.59 -22.56
C ARG A 730 -9.15 -26.45 -22.03
N ILE A 731 -9.45 -27.04 -20.88
CA ILE A 731 -10.69 -26.78 -20.14
C ILE A 731 -10.45 -25.60 -19.19
N VAL A 732 -11.22 -24.54 -19.35
CA VAL A 732 -11.19 -23.37 -18.45
C VAL A 732 -12.21 -23.60 -17.33
N THR A 733 -11.79 -24.32 -16.30
CA THR A 733 -12.60 -24.51 -15.07
C THR A 733 -12.52 -23.25 -14.20
N THR A 734 -13.29 -22.24 -14.57
CA THR A 734 -13.66 -21.15 -13.66
C THR A 734 -15.11 -21.36 -13.21
N THR A 735 -15.45 -20.95 -12.00
CA THR A 735 -16.83 -21.02 -11.48
C THR A 735 -17.82 -20.19 -12.30
N ALA A 736 -17.34 -19.17 -13.03
CA ALA A 736 -18.14 -18.44 -14.02
C ALA A 736 -18.52 -19.32 -15.24
N GLN A 737 -17.63 -20.22 -15.66
CA GLN A 737 -17.87 -21.17 -16.75
C GLN A 737 -18.87 -22.27 -16.34
N GLU A 738 -18.78 -22.74 -15.09
CA GLU A 738 -19.73 -23.68 -14.47
C GLU A 738 -21.15 -23.09 -14.40
N MET A 739 -21.28 -21.84 -13.94
CA MET A 739 -22.55 -21.12 -13.94
C MET A 739 -23.12 -20.90 -15.35
N ASN A 740 -22.28 -20.67 -16.36
CA ASN A 740 -22.72 -20.54 -17.76
C ASN A 740 -23.20 -21.86 -18.38
N LEU A 741 -22.65 -23.00 -17.94
CA LEU A 741 -23.05 -24.33 -18.41
C LEU A 741 -24.19 -24.95 -17.59
N GLY A 742 -24.46 -24.43 -16.39
CA GLY A 742 -25.43 -25.01 -15.46
C GLY A 742 -24.97 -26.33 -14.84
N VAL A 743 -23.66 -26.52 -14.70
CA VAL A 743 -23.00 -27.78 -14.34
C VAL A 743 -21.91 -27.53 -13.30
N ASP A 744 -21.95 -28.29 -12.20
CA ASP A 744 -20.85 -28.38 -11.22
C ASP A 744 -19.89 -29.51 -11.64
N PHE A 745 -18.65 -29.17 -11.99
CA PHE A 745 -17.67 -30.19 -12.37
C PHE A 745 -17.17 -31.00 -11.16
N THR A 746 -17.35 -30.51 -9.94
CA THR A 746 -17.09 -31.24 -8.69
C THR A 746 -18.05 -32.42 -8.55
N GLU A 747 -19.34 -32.20 -8.79
CA GLU A 747 -20.36 -33.27 -8.72
C GLU A 747 -20.18 -34.28 -9.87
N ILE A 748 -19.86 -33.83 -11.09
CA ILE A 748 -19.49 -34.72 -12.19
C ILE A 748 -18.24 -35.54 -11.84
N TYR A 749 -17.19 -34.92 -11.27
CA TYR A 749 -15.98 -35.64 -10.92
C TYR A 749 -16.22 -36.69 -9.83
N GLN A 750 -16.94 -36.35 -8.75
CA GLN A 750 -17.28 -37.30 -7.68
C GLN A 750 -18.12 -38.49 -8.18
N ASN A 751 -18.99 -38.27 -9.17
CA ASN A 751 -19.78 -39.33 -9.80
C ASN A 751 -19.02 -40.11 -10.90
N SER A 752 -17.85 -39.62 -11.33
CA SER A 752 -17.06 -40.24 -12.40
C SER A 752 -16.37 -41.54 -11.97
N ASP A 753 -16.19 -42.45 -12.93
CA ASP A 753 -15.38 -43.65 -12.71
C ASP A 753 -13.89 -43.34 -12.49
N LEU A 754 -13.41 -42.16 -12.87
CA LEU A 754 -12.04 -41.72 -12.58
C LEU A 754 -11.85 -41.45 -11.07
N TYR A 755 -12.81 -40.76 -10.43
CA TYR A 755 -12.78 -40.59 -8.97
C TYR A 755 -12.90 -41.93 -8.24
N ARG A 756 -13.77 -42.85 -8.73
CA ARG A 756 -13.89 -44.20 -8.17
C ARG A 756 -12.59 -44.99 -8.27
N ARG A 757 -11.94 -45.00 -9.45
CA ARG A 757 -10.63 -45.64 -9.65
C ARG A 757 -9.55 -45.01 -8.79
N ASN A 758 -9.46 -43.68 -8.71
CA ASN A 758 -8.50 -43.01 -7.83
C ASN A 758 -8.73 -43.39 -6.36
N LYS A 759 -10.00 -43.50 -5.92
CA LYS A 759 -10.34 -43.91 -4.55
C LYS A 759 -9.99 -45.38 -4.27
N GLN A 760 -10.18 -46.28 -5.23
CA GLN A 760 -9.72 -47.66 -5.13
C GLN A 760 -8.19 -47.76 -5.12
N LEU A 761 -7.51 -47.03 -6.02
CA LEU A 761 -6.04 -46.97 -6.08
C LEU A 761 -5.44 -46.43 -4.78
N ILE A 762 -6.07 -45.40 -4.18
CA ILE A 762 -5.71 -44.92 -2.84
C ILE A 762 -5.90 -46.01 -1.78
N GLN A 763 -7.00 -46.78 -1.82
CA GLN A 763 -7.20 -47.90 -0.89
C GLN A 763 -6.19 -49.04 -1.07
N GLU A 764 -5.80 -49.35 -2.32
CA GLU A 764 -4.77 -50.36 -2.64
C GLU A 764 -3.38 -49.89 -2.20
N LEU A 765 -3.00 -48.65 -2.50
CA LEU A 765 -1.71 -48.06 -2.11
C LEU A 765 -1.63 -47.76 -0.60
N SER A 766 -2.75 -47.54 0.08
CA SER A 766 -2.79 -47.36 1.55
C SER A 766 -2.60 -48.66 2.33
N GLN A 767 -2.59 -49.82 1.67
CA GLN A 767 -2.28 -51.10 2.31
C GLN A 767 -0.79 -51.41 2.13
N PRO A 768 0.04 -51.31 3.19
CA PRO A 768 1.46 -51.59 3.09
C PRO A 768 1.70 -53.05 2.66
N ALA A 769 2.60 -53.23 1.67
CA ALA A 769 2.87 -54.53 1.08
C ALA A 769 3.31 -55.56 2.13
N ALA A 770 2.81 -56.79 2.04
CA ALA A 770 2.98 -57.82 3.07
C ALA A 770 4.47 -58.09 3.39
N GLY A 771 4.90 -57.72 4.60
CA GLY A 771 6.29 -57.85 5.05
C GLY A 771 7.11 -56.56 5.05
N SER A 772 6.56 -55.45 4.54
CA SER A 772 7.11 -54.11 4.77
C SER A 772 7.04 -53.73 6.25
N LYS A 773 7.96 -52.86 6.67
CA LYS A 773 8.04 -52.28 8.02
C LYS A 773 8.25 -50.79 7.88
N ASP A 774 7.66 -50.01 8.78
CA ASP A 774 7.76 -48.56 8.74
C ASP A 774 9.20 -48.08 8.93
N LEU A 775 9.56 -46.99 8.27
CA LEU A 775 10.89 -46.39 8.28
C LEU A 775 11.15 -45.65 9.61
N TYR A 776 11.45 -46.42 10.66
CA TYR A 776 11.80 -45.87 11.96
C TYR A 776 13.21 -45.26 11.96
N PHE A 777 13.29 -43.94 12.07
CA PHE A 777 14.54 -43.22 12.31
C PHE A 777 14.82 -43.12 13.82
N PRO A 778 16.05 -43.41 14.29
CA PRO A 778 16.37 -43.40 15.72
C PRO A 778 16.36 -42.01 16.37
N THR A 779 16.37 -40.94 15.56
CA THR A 779 16.26 -39.55 15.99
C THR A 779 15.43 -38.74 15.00
N GLN A 780 14.58 -37.83 15.50
CA GLN A 780 13.77 -36.91 14.69
C GLN A 780 14.63 -35.95 13.82
N PHE A 781 15.90 -35.76 14.18
CA PHE A 781 16.84 -34.87 13.50
C PHE A 781 18.07 -35.66 13.04
N SER A 782 18.64 -35.28 11.89
CA SER A 782 19.80 -35.94 11.27
C SER A 782 21.15 -35.63 11.93
N GLN A 783 21.19 -34.71 12.89
CA GLN A 783 22.40 -34.25 13.58
C GLN A 783 22.18 -34.11 15.08
N SER A 784 23.24 -34.30 15.87
CA SER A 784 23.18 -34.24 17.33
C SER A 784 22.90 -32.82 17.86
N PHE A 785 22.34 -32.72 19.07
CA PHE A 785 22.00 -31.45 19.71
C PHE A 785 23.15 -30.44 19.73
N LEU A 786 24.38 -30.86 20.01
CA LEU A 786 25.55 -29.97 20.02
C LEU A 786 25.89 -29.43 18.63
N VAL A 787 25.74 -30.23 17.57
CA VAL A 787 25.94 -29.79 16.19
C VAL A 787 24.83 -28.83 15.76
N GLN A 788 23.57 -29.10 16.16
CA GLN A 788 22.46 -28.15 15.98
C GLN A 788 22.76 -26.81 16.70
N CYS A 789 23.25 -26.84 17.94
CA CYS A 789 23.63 -25.64 18.69
C CYS A 789 24.75 -24.86 18.00
N GLN A 790 25.80 -25.54 17.51
CA GLN A 790 26.89 -24.89 16.78
C GLN A 790 26.42 -24.29 15.45
N ALA A 791 25.56 -24.97 14.70
CA ALA A 791 24.97 -24.45 13.47
C ALA A 791 24.06 -23.24 13.73
N CYS A 792 23.20 -23.30 14.76
CA CYS A 792 22.37 -22.18 15.19
C CYS A 792 23.23 -20.99 15.65
N LEU A 793 24.24 -21.21 16.49
CA LEU A 793 25.15 -20.17 16.98
C LEU A 793 25.97 -19.53 15.84
N TRP A 794 26.45 -20.33 14.88
CA TRP A 794 27.13 -19.84 13.68
C TRP A 794 26.19 -18.97 12.83
N LYS A 795 24.97 -19.44 12.56
CA LYS A 795 23.94 -18.70 11.81
C LYS A 795 23.59 -17.39 12.53
N GLN A 796 23.31 -17.47 13.82
CA GLN A 796 22.89 -16.34 14.64
C GLN A 796 24.00 -15.28 14.76
N ARG A 797 25.26 -15.72 14.93
CA ARG A 797 26.43 -14.82 14.92
C ARG A 797 26.57 -14.11 13.58
N TRP A 798 26.42 -14.83 12.46
CA TRP A 798 26.44 -14.20 11.14
C TRP A 798 25.25 -13.27 10.93
N SER A 799 24.06 -13.61 11.41
CA SER A 799 22.86 -12.76 11.34
C SER A 799 23.07 -11.44 12.09
N TYR A 800 23.49 -11.52 13.36
CA TYR A 800 23.79 -10.37 14.22
C TYR A 800 24.80 -9.42 13.58
N TRP A 801 25.96 -9.92 13.14
CA TRP A 801 27.02 -9.10 12.55
C TRP A 801 26.74 -8.69 11.08
N ARG A 802 25.79 -9.35 10.40
CA ARG A 802 25.22 -8.91 9.11
C ARG A 802 23.93 -8.09 9.28
N ASN A 803 23.61 -7.64 10.50
CA ASN A 803 22.59 -6.63 10.78
C ASN A 803 23.26 -5.33 11.27
N PRO A 804 23.75 -4.48 10.33
CA PRO A 804 24.40 -3.21 10.64
C PRO A 804 23.57 -2.27 11.52
N PRO A 805 22.30 -1.95 11.17
CA PRO A 805 21.56 -0.90 11.87
C PRO A 805 21.24 -1.33 13.30
N TYR A 806 20.84 -2.59 13.54
CA TYR A 806 20.61 -3.08 14.90
C TYR A 806 21.84 -2.90 15.79
N THR A 807 23.00 -3.39 15.35
CA THR A 807 24.24 -3.30 16.12
C THR A 807 24.70 -1.85 16.31
N ALA A 808 24.60 -1.01 15.27
CA ALA A 808 25.01 0.40 15.32
C ALA A 808 24.08 1.26 16.19
N VAL A 809 22.77 1.07 16.08
CA VAL A 809 21.76 1.74 16.91
C VAL A 809 21.92 1.33 18.37
N ARG A 810 22.13 0.03 18.65
CA ARG A 810 22.39 -0.49 20.00
C ARG A 810 23.66 0.10 20.63
N PHE A 811 24.78 0.13 19.90
CA PHE A 811 26.02 0.77 20.39
C PHE A 811 25.90 2.29 20.52
N PHE A 812 25.31 2.98 19.55
CA PHE A 812 25.15 4.44 19.57
C PHE A 812 24.29 4.88 20.75
N PHE A 813 23.09 4.30 20.93
CA PHE A 813 22.27 4.63 22.09
C PHE A 813 22.94 4.22 23.40
N THR A 814 23.56 3.04 23.50
CA THR A 814 24.27 2.64 24.73
C THR A 814 25.40 3.63 25.08
N THR A 815 26.16 4.10 24.10
CA THR A 815 27.24 5.09 24.30
C THR A 815 26.68 6.47 24.66
N PHE A 816 25.63 6.92 23.98
CA PHE A 816 24.96 8.18 24.28
C PHE A 816 24.34 8.16 25.68
N ILE A 817 23.68 7.07 26.07
CA ILE A 817 23.14 6.84 27.41
C ILE A 817 24.27 6.84 28.44
N ALA A 818 25.38 6.13 28.19
CA ALA A 818 26.53 6.12 29.10
C ALA A 818 27.16 7.51 29.29
N LEU A 819 27.28 8.31 28.23
CA LEU A 819 27.75 9.70 28.29
C LEU A 819 26.74 10.60 29.01
N MET A 820 25.44 10.43 28.76
CA MET A 820 24.37 11.21 29.39
C MET A 820 24.27 10.92 30.88
N PHE A 821 24.22 9.65 31.30
CA PHE A 821 24.23 9.28 32.72
C PHE A 821 25.56 9.65 33.38
N GLY A 822 26.70 9.46 32.69
CA GLY A 822 28.02 9.83 33.19
C GLY A 822 28.20 11.33 33.41
N THR A 823 27.56 12.18 32.62
CA THR A 823 27.57 13.65 32.80
C THR A 823 26.52 14.14 33.80
N ILE A 824 25.31 13.55 33.82
CA ILE A 824 24.26 13.88 34.81
C ILE A 824 24.68 13.50 36.23
N PHE A 825 25.34 12.36 36.41
CA PHE A 825 25.80 11.83 37.70
C PHE A 825 27.32 11.95 37.89
N TRP A 826 27.93 12.93 37.23
CA TRP A 826 29.36 13.22 37.35
C TRP A 826 29.75 13.53 38.81
N ASP A 827 30.86 12.95 39.28
CA ASP A 827 31.36 13.11 40.66
C ASP A 827 30.33 12.76 41.76
N LEU A 828 29.33 11.90 41.47
CA LEU A 828 28.39 11.44 42.49
C LEU A 828 29.04 10.45 43.47
N GLY A 829 29.91 9.56 42.99
CA GLY A 829 30.53 8.48 43.78
C GLY A 829 31.52 8.93 44.86
N THR A 830 31.96 10.20 44.86
CA THR A 830 32.79 10.78 45.93
C THR A 830 31.96 11.28 47.12
N LYS A 831 30.65 11.40 46.93
CA LYS A 831 29.68 11.89 47.91
C LYS A 831 28.97 10.70 48.55
N THR A 832 29.52 10.23 49.66
CA THR A 832 29.02 9.05 50.41
C THR A 832 28.81 9.32 51.89
N LYS A 833 28.98 10.58 52.33
CA LYS A 833 28.98 10.98 53.75
C LYS A 833 27.57 11.26 54.30
N ILE A 834 26.58 11.47 53.43
CA ILE A 834 25.20 11.76 53.81
C ILE A 834 24.30 10.67 53.22
N MET A 835 23.32 10.20 54.00
CA MET A 835 22.35 9.19 53.57
C MET A 835 21.64 9.55 52.25
N GLN A 836 21.39 10.85 52.02
CA GLN A 836 20.78 11.34 50.79
C GLN A 836 21.71 11.24 49.57
N ASP A 837 23.02 11.42 49.70
CA ASP A 837 23.96 11.19 48.59
C ASP A 837 24.01 9.70 48.23
N LEU A 838 23.96 8.82 49.24
CA LEU A 838 23.97 7.38 49.07
C LEU A 838 22.67 6.88 48.42
N LEU A 839 21.51 7.46 48.79
CA LEU A 839 20.24 7.25 48.10
C LEU A 839 20.26 7.76 46.65
N ASN A 840 20.87 8.92 46.38
CA ASN A 840 21.06 9.42 45.01
C ASN A 840 21.95 8.48 44.17
N ALA A 841 22.98 7.89 44.76
CA ALA A 841 23.85 6.91 44.10
C ALA A 841 23.13 5.59 43.80
N VAL A 842 22.34 5.05 44.75
CA VAL A 842 21.52 3.85 44.50
C VAL A 842 20.45 4.13 43.45
N GLY A 843 19.76 5.27 43.54
CA GLY A 843 18.75 5.69 42.58
C GLY A 843 19.29 5.89 41.16
N SER A 844 20.48 6.49 41.01
CA SER A 844 21.11 6.65 39.69
C SER A 844 21.57 5.32 39.10
N MET A 845 22.16 4.42 39.90
CA MET A 845 22.48 3.05 39.47
C MET A 845 21.23 2.27 39.05
N GLN A 846 20.17 2.28 39.86
CA GLN A 846 18.90 1.60 39.53
C GLN A 846 18.27 2.17 38.26
N THR A 847 18.28 3.50 38.09
CA THR A 847 17.75 4.16 36.88
C THR A 847 18.58 3.82 35.65
N ALA A 848 19.91 3.80 35.75
CA ALA A 848 20.81 3.41 34.65
C ALA A 848 20.61 1.95 34.23
N VAL A 849 20.51 1.03 35.20
CA VAL A 849 20.28 -0.40 34.93
C VAL A 849 18.90 -0.64 34.32
N LEU A 850 17.83 0.00 34.81
CA LEU A 850 16.50 -0.08 34.20
C LEU A 850 16.49 0.48 32.78
N PHE A 851 17.07 1.67 32.56
CA PHE A 851 17.04 2.32 31.25
C PHE A 851 17.87 1.53 30.22
N LEU A 852 19.06 1.05 30.59
CA LEU A 852 19.87 0.17 29.73
C LEU A 852 19.20 -1.18 29.50
N GLY A 853 18.58 -1.78 30.52
CA GLY A 853 17.87 -3.06 30.40
C GLY A 853 16.70 -2.97 29.41
N VAL A 854 15.80 -2.00 29.61
CA VAL A 854 14.64 -1.75 28.73
C VAL A 854 15.10 -1.40 27.31
N GLN A 855 16.09 -0.52 27.14
CA GLN A 855 16.60 -0.15 25.81
C GLN A 855 17.25 -1.33 25.08
N ASN A 856 18.01 -2.17 25.79
CA ASN A 856 18.57 -3.39 25.18
C ASN A 856 17.45 -4.36 24.81
N SER A 857 16.53 -4.69 25.71
CA SER A 857 15.42 -5.62 25.44
C SER A 857 14.55 -5.18 24.27
N SER A 858 14.20 -3.89 24.18
CA SER A 858 13.45 -3.33 23.04
C SER A 858 14.24 -3.33 21.73
N SER A 859 15.58 -3.27 21.77
CA SER A 859 16.43 -3.40 20.58
C SER A 859 16.59 -4.85 20.08
N VAL A 860 16.57 -5.85 20.96
CA VAL A 860 16.67 -7.28 20.58
C VAL A 860 15.40 -7.76 19.86
N GLN A 861 14.23 -7.34 20.35
CA GLN A 861 12.91 -7.72 19.83
C GLN A 861 12.80 -7.72 18.29
N PRO A 862 13.08 -6.62 17.56
CA PRO A 862 12.95 -6.56 16.10
C PRO A 862 13.68 -7.67 15.33
N VAL A 863 14.85 -8.12 15.81
CA VAL A 863 15.66 -9.13 15.12
C VAL A 863 15.05 -10.53 15.29
N VAL A 864 14.70 -10.88 16.54
CA VAL A 864 14.25 -12.23 16.89
C VAL A 864 12.98 -12.64 16.13
N ALA A 865 12.05 -11.72 15.86
CA ALA A 865 10.83 -12.08 15.13
C ALA A 865 10.93 -12.00 13.60
N VAL A 866 11.93 -11.32 13.02
CA VAL A 866 12.33 -11.54 11.61
C VAL A 866 12.82 -12.99 11.48
N GLU A 867 13.74 -13.39 12.35
CA GLU A 867 14.30 -14.73 12.39
C GLU A 867 13.26 -15.80 12.74
N ARG A 868 12.22 -15.47 13.52
CA ARG A 868 11.11 -16.38 13.86
C ARG A 868 10.34 -16.91 12.64
N THR A 869 10.19 -16.12 11.58
CA THR A 869 9.53 -16.59 10.34
C THR A 869 10.37 -17.64 9.62
N VAL A 870 11.69 -17.44 9.60
CA VAL A 870 12.68 -18.38 9.05
C VAL A 870 12.74 -19.63 9.93
N PHE A 871 12.81 -19.47 11.25
CA PHE A 871 12.75 -20.54 12.24
C PHE A 871 11.51 -21.43 12.08
N TYR A 872 10.32 -20.87 11.83
CA TYR A 872 9.13 -21.70 11.61
C TYR A 872 9.22 -22.53 10.31
N ARG A 873 9.78 -21.97 9.23
CA ARG A 873 10.02 -22.72 7.99
C ARG A 873 11.07 -23.82 8.19
N GLU A 874 12.18 -23.51 8.86
CA GLU A 874 13.25 -24.46 9.15
C GLU A 874 12.84 -25.55 10.15
N LYS A 875 11.98 -25.23 11.13
CA LYS A 875 11.37 -26.19 12.05
C LYS A 875 10.37 -27.10 11.35
N ALA A 876 9.52 -26.55 10.47
CA ALA A 876 8.59 -27.35 9.67
C ALA A 876 9.34 -28.28 8.70
N ALA A 877 10.44 -27.81 8.10
CA ALA A 877 11.36 -28.62 7.31
C ALA A 877 12.30 -29.54 8.14
N GLY A 878 12.03 -29.74 9.44
CA GLY A 878 12.76 -30.69 10.29
C GLY A 878 14.25 -30.41 10.49
N MET A 879 14.74 -29.19 10.20
CA MET A 879 16.19 -28.94 10.10
C MET A 879 16.92 -28.97 11.45
N TYR A 880 16.27 -28.48 12.51
CA TYR A 880 16.80 -28.48 13.87
C TYR A 880 15.69 -28.27 14.92
N SER A 881 15.97 -28.62 16.16
CA SER A 881 15.03 -28.54 17.29
C SER A 881 14.95 -27.12 17.90
N ALA A 882 13.87 -26.83 18.65
CA ALA A 882 13.63 -25.48 19.16
C ALA A 882 14.67 -24.99 20.20
N LEU A 883 15.26 -25.92 20.97
CA LEU A 883 16.17 -25.59 22.07
C LEU A 883 17.55 -25.06 21.60
N PRO A 884 18.23 -25.66 20.60
CA PRO A 884 19.43 -25.08 19.97
C PRO A 884 19.29 -23.64 19.49
N TYR A 885 18.14 -23.29 18.89
CA TYR A 885 17.86 -21.93 18.45
C TYR A 885 17.69 -20.97 19.64
N ALA A 886 16.90 -21.35 20.64
CA ALA A 886 16.75 -20.56 21.87
C ALA A 886 18.10 -20.37 22.61
N PHE A 887 18.94 -21.40 22.67
CA PHE A 887 20.27 -21.32 23.27
C PHE A 887 21.21 -20.40 22.49
N ALA A 888 21.19 -20.46 21.15
CA ALA A 888 21.94 -19.55 20.29
C ALA A 888 21.50 -18.08 20.41
N GLN A 889 20.19 -17.82 20.61
CA GLN A 889 19.64 -16.48 20.84
C GLN A 889 20.02 -15.89 22.21
N ILE A 890 20.27 -16.71 23.23
CA ILE A 890 20.65 -16.25 24.58
C ILE A 890 22.15 -15.93 24.68
N LEU A 891 22.98 -16.51 23.80
CA LEU A 891 24.44 -16.40 23.81
C LEU A 891 25.02 -15.21 23.01
N ILE A 892 24.20 -14.40 22.33
CA ILE A 892 24.61 -13.42 21.30
C ILE A 892 23.95 -12.04 21.52
#